data_AF-A0AA36G7H9-F1
#
_entry.id   AF-A0AA36G7H9-F1
#
_cell.length_a   1.000
_cell.length_b   1.000
_cell.length_c   1.000
_cell.angle_alpha   90.00
_cell.angle_beta   90.00
_cell.angle_gamma   90.00
#
_symmetry.space_group_name_H-M   'P 1'
#
loop_
_entity.id
_entity.type
_entity.pdbx_description
1 polymer ?
#
loop_
_entity_poly.entity_id
_entity_poly.type
_entity_poly.pdbx_seq_one_letter_code
_entity_poly.pdbx_strand_id
1 'polypeptide(L)'
;MSSSAAASNSSTPVGEPMQAPQPQPAGRVSFRDLCCLFCCPPFPSSIVSKLAFMPPEPCYSITDDCKMSLIEGRADWPHEQEELKLVEMFTTRTRRRNKIACIYVRPCGNQAKYTLLFSHGNAVDLGQMSSFYYGLGYRIGVNVFSYDYSGYGCSTGKPSEKNLYADIQAAYEALQSRFGVPAERIILYGQSIGTVPSVDLASKHPNVAALILHSPLMSGMRVAFPGTQRTWCCDAFPSIEKVPRVTCPTLVIHGTDDEVIDFSHGVSMYERCPASVEPLWVAGAGHNDVELHGAYLDRLRQFIETEAGKQPATTQTIQQNSTTNHTRASESARTAYFIDHMQRCVQNNLEAARRGGIPGTRTLVAGYINACSDIASEIEDGCLGDGCPAWQVIYTCMRCGELSAASDALNLVAVNQRTNMLYKCLVYLKDNSRLTEELKEKLKVEWRHEQHSIRDLYRKGLYSALLGVESPIADTMENWLWFKLIPLRLDPHITRALYVDLQKTISIDYGVSYFMANGFRDAHIYFLALTLSGQFERAVDLLVETGHVSDAVHMAILAYENGLLKLTDPAVEMQNIKLLNTNPDGKSVAATVSLARLLVSYTKGFEMEDVETTLDYFYLLKGQKTAQGRDIFESAVSRVLYLTGNVKAVIGELQGQKRSKALIDNYDVDVRAIITRVAEDTELSGNPDQAVELLRICGQDDPAIEVMARRLSELITQNDESHRIPVLRAAEDLAKHSINASSKALSTLTMLLDIHGLLDRCRHKLYDEVMLTIRETRLIPTDQINVHAFTAQEHLMAPQVRAVLPDVCLAVMQCMADAFPEARPATRSDIKRQAQAIVVLAAGTNYKFPQNIISKLLSIQAKLQ
;
A
#
# COMPACT_ATOMS: atom_id res chain seq x y z
N MET A 1 -77.85 22.66 -8.53
CA MET A 1 -77.50 23.41 -9.75
C MET A 1 -76.10 23.99 -9.56
N SER A 2 -75.20 23.80 -10.54
CA SER A 2 -73.96 24.58 -10.84
C SER A 2 -72.99 24.91 -9.69
N SER A 3 -71.82 24.26 -9.58
CA SER A 3 -70.54 24.52 -10.28
C SER A 3 -69.71 25.71 -9.74
N SER A 4 -68.54 25.36 -9.17
CA SER A 4 -67.22 26.00 -9.21
C SER A 4 -67.04 27.53 -9.27
N ALA A 5 -66.22 28.01 -8.31
CA ALA A 5 -64.94 28.72 -8.48
C ALA A 5 -64.83 30.17 -7.95
N ALA A 6 -63.74 30.36 -7.19
CA ALA A 6 -62.78 31.47 -7.21
C ALA A 6 -62.73 32.49 -6.06
N ALA A 7 -61.47 32.69 -5.63
CA ALA A 7 -60.81 33.88 -5.10
C ALA A 7 -60.95 34.23 -3.60
N SER A 8 -59.81 34.38 -2.94
CA SER A 8 -59.67 35.30 -1.80
C SER A 8 -58.28 35.96 -1.78
N ASN A 9 -58.29 37.26 -2.10
CA ASN A 9 -57.26 38.23 -1.74
C ASN A 9 -57.31 38.51 -0.23
N SER A 10 -56.17 38.81 0.39
CA SER A 10 -56.12 39.81 1.46
C SER A 10 -54.75 40.48 1.55
N SER A 11 -54.80 41.79 1.73
CA SER A 11 -53.75 42.79 1.72
C SER A 11 -53.18 43.06 3.13
N THR A 12 -51.83 43.05 3.22
CA THR A 12 -50.86 43.92 3.95
C THR A 12 -51.32 44.82 5.12
N PRO A 13 -50.51 45.01 6.19
CA PRO A 13 -49.34 45.94 6.12
C PRO A 13 -48.09 45.64 6.99
N VAL A 14 -46.93 46.12 6.48
CA VAL A 14 -45.73 46.75 7.12
C VAL A 14 -45.55 46.56 8.64
N GLY A 15 -44.41 46.20 9.25
CA GLY A 15 -43.01 45.97 8.85
C GLY A 15 -42.15 46.04 10.13
N GLU A 16 -41.27 45.07 10.37
CA GLU A 16 -40.18 45.10 11.37
C GLU A 16 -38.88 44.65 10.69
N PRO A 17 -37.70 45.15 11.12
CA PRO A 17 -36.48 45.08 10.33
C PRO A 17 -35.87 43.67 10.35
N MET A 18 -35.62 43.11 9.16
CA MET A 18 -34.83 41.89 8.99
C MET A 18 -33.43 42.08 9.57
N GLN A 19 -33.14 41.33 10.63
CA GLN A 19 -31.78 41.08 11.08
C GLN A 19 -30.95 40.54 9.92
N ALA A 20 -29.74 41.09 9.76
CA ALA A 20 -28.75 40.60 8.82
C ALA A 20 -28.54 39.08 8.99
N PRO A 21 -28.48 38.29 7.90
CA PRO A 21 -28.20 36.87 8.02
C PRO A 21 -26.80 36.71 8.62
N GLN A 22 -26.74 36.08 9.79
CA GLN A 22 -25.47 35.69 10.39
C GLN A 22 -24.71 34.76 9.42
N PRO A 23 -23.37 34.88 9.33
CA PRO A 23 -22.57 34.00 8.51
C PRO A 23 -22.77 32.56 9.00
N GLN A 24 -23.23 31.68 8.10
CA GLN A 24 -23.30 30.26 8.39
C GLN A 24 -21.88 29.77 8.71
N PRO A 25 -21.67 29.02 9.80
CA PRO A 25 -20.35 28.49 10.12
C PRO A 25 -19.94 27.52 9.01
N ALA A 26 -18.69 27.64 8.57
CA ALA A 26 -18.03 26.69 7.67
C ALA A 26 -18.37 25.26 8.10
N GLY A 27 -18.87 24.45 7.15
CA GLY A 27 -19.41 23.12 7.41
C GLY A 27 -18.44 22.26 8.22
N ARG A 28 -18.77 22.03 9.50
CA ARG A 28 -18.09 21.05 10.33
C ARG A 28 -18.40 19.65 9.78
N VAL A 29 -17.36 18.92 9.39
CA VAL A 29 -17.42 17.50 9.07
C VAL A 29 -18.06 16.77 10.26
N SER A 30 -19.18 16.06 10.05
CA SER A 30 -19.83 15.33 11.14
C SER A 30 -19.09 14.04 11.43
N PHE A 31 -19.21 13.51 12.65
CA PHE A 31 -18.62 12.22 13.04
C PHE A 31 -19.08 11.08 12.11
N ARG A 32 -20.29 11.19 11.53
CA ARG A 32 -20.81 10.27 10.53
C ARG A 32 -20.07 10.37 9.19
N ASP A 33 -19.63 11.56 8.78
CA ASP A 33 -18.83 11.79 7.58
C ASP A 33 -17.38 11.30 7.77
N LEU A 34 -16.85 11.40 9.00
CA LEU A 34 -15.57 10.82 9.40
C LEU A 34 -15.62 9.28 9.44
N CYS A 35 -16.69 8.67 9.98
CA CYS A 35 -16.87 7.22 9.99
C CYS A 35 -17.05 6.62 8.58
N CYS A 36 -17.63 7.36 7.63
CA CYS A 36 -17.69 6.93 6.23
C CYS A 36 -16.32 6.98 5.52
N LEU A 37 -15.34 7.70 6.07
CA LEU A 37 -13.95 7.77 5.59
C LEU A 37 -13.13 6.54 6.02
N PHE A 38 -13.52 5.85 7.11
CA PHE A 38 -12.77 4.74 7.69
C PHE A 38 -13.44 3.36 7.55
N CYS A 39 -14.76 3.26 7.36
CA CYS A 39 -15.46 1.96 7.43
C CYS A 39 -15.95 1.36 6.10
N CYS A 40 -15.62 1.94 4.94
CA CYS A 40 -16.06 1.44 3.61
C CYS A 40 -15.07 1.77 2.46
N PRO A 41 -14.05 0.94 2.18
CA PRO A 41 -13.46 0.87 0.85
C PRO A 41 -14.43 0.09 -0.07
N PRO A 42 -14.84 0.60 -1.25
CA PRO A 42 -14.27 1.68 -2.04
C PRO A 42 -14.79 3.06 -1.64
N PHE A 43 -13.98 4.11 -1.81
CA PHE A 43 -14.47 5.48 -1.76
C PHE A 43 -15.68 5.58 -2.72
N PRO A 44 -16.90 5.87 -2.23
CA PRO A 44 -18.01 6.14 -3.12
C PRO A 44 -17.59 7.33 -3.98
N SER A 45 -17.79 7.26 -5.30
CA SER A 45 -17.50 8.39 -6.20
C SER A 45 -18.12 9.72 -5.73
N SER A 46 -19.15 9.67 -4.87
CA SER A 46 -19.79 10.80 -4.21
C SER A 46 -18.98 11.49 -3.10
N ILE A 47 -18.05 10.80 -2.44
CA ILE A 47 -17.19 11.37 -1.39
C ILE A 47 -15.98 12.05 -2.03
N VAL A 48 -15.30 11.36 -2.95
CA VAL A 48 -14.24 11.95 -3.78
C VAL A 48 -14.77 13.15 -4.57
N SER A 49 -16.00 13.08 -5.10
CA SER A 49 -16.60 14.21 -5.79
C SER A 49 -16.79 15.46 -4.93
N LYS A 50 -16.92 15.30 -3.60
CA LYS A 50 -17.14 16.42 -2.66
C LYS A 50 -15.86 16.95 -2.03
N LEU A 51 -14.84 16.09 -1.87
CA LEU A 51 -13.57 16.46 -1.26
C LEU A 51 -12.55 16.96 -2.28
N ALA A 52 -12.52 16.35 -3.47
CA ALA A 52 -11.51 16.69 -4.49
C ALA A 52 -11.95 17.79 -5.46
N PHE A 53 -13.25 18.09 -5.54
CA PHE A 53 -13.78 19.08 -6.46
C PHE A 53 -14.49 20.20 -5.69
N MET A 54 -14.01 21.41 -5.87
CA MET A 54 -14.59 22.64 -5.36
C MET A 54 -14.94 23.54 -6.53
N PRO A 55 -16.06 23.31 -7.25
CA PRO A 55 -16.46 24.21 -8.32
C PRO A 55 -16.79 25.60 -7.75
N PRO A 56 -16.20 26.68 -8.28
CA PRO A 56 -16.59 28.04 -7.88
C PRO A 56 -17.97 28.38 -8.43
N GLU A 57 -18.57 29.47 -7.93
CA GLU A 57 -19.72 30.05 -8.62
C GLU A 57 -19.30 30.50 -10.02
N PRO A 58 -20.10 30.23 -11.08
CA PRO A 58 -19.75 30.64 -12.42
C PRO A 58 -19.45 32.13 -12.47
N CYS A 59 -18.32 32.50 -13.07
CA CYS A 59 -17.94 33.90 -13.29
C CYS A 59 -18.17 34.35 -14.74
N TYR A 60 -18.70 33.47 -15.59
CA TYR A 60 -18.99 33.76 -16.98
C TYR A 60 -20.30 33.10 -17.43
N SER A 61 -20.83 33.57 -18.55
CA SER A 61 -21.92 32.93 -19.29
C SER A 61 -21.57 32.81 -20.77
N ILE A 62 -22.18 31.83 -21.45
CA ILE A 62 -21.99 31.61 -22.88
C ILE A 62 -23.21 32.17 -23.61
N THR A 63 -22.99 33.15 -24.48
CA THR A 63 -24.03 33.72 -25.33
C THR A 63 -24.36 32.81 -26.51
N ASP A 64 -25.53 33.01 -27.14
CA ASP A 64 -25.97 32.20 -28.29
C ASP A 64 -24.99 32.27 -29.48
N ASP A 65 -24.23 33.36 -29.60
CA ASP A 65 -23.19 33.58 -30.62
C ASP A 65 -21.85 32.91 -30.28
N CYS A 66 -21.78 32.01 -29.30
CA CYS A 66 -20.53 31.36 -28.85
C CYS A 66 -19.48 32.37 -28.34
N LYS A 67 -19.92 33.48 -27.74
CA LYS A 67 -19.04 34.48 -27.11
C LYS A 67 -19.11 34.39 -25.58
N MET A 68 -17.98 34.66 -24.95
CA MET A 68 -17.85 34.81 -23.51
C MET A 68 -18.50 36.12 -23.04
N SER A 69 -19.34 36.04 -22.02
CA SER A 69 -19.76 37.20 -21.24
C SER A 69 -19.28 37.02 -19.80
N LEU A 70 -18.30 37.79 -19.38
CA LEU A 70 -17.80 37.79 -18.00
C LEU A 70 -18.81 38.48 -17.06
N ILE A 71 -18.92 37.96 -15.84
CA ILE A 71 -19.77 38.51 -14.79
C ILE A 71 -18.95 39.53 -14.00
N GLU A 72 -19.44 40.76 -13.96
CA GLU A 72 -18.77 41.90 -13.33
C GLU A 72 -18.43 41.62 -11.86
N GLY A 73 -17.18 41.88 -11.48
CA GLY A 73 -16.65 41.67 -10.12
C GLY A 73 -16.30 40.22 -9.76
N ARG A 74 -16.37 39.27 -10.70
CA ARG A 74 -16.04 37.85 -10.46
C ARG A 74 -14.89 37.30 -11.32
N ALA A 75 -14.58 37.95 -12.42
CA ALA A 75 -13.42 37.67 -13.26
C ALA A 75 -12.92 38.95 -13.91
N ASP A 76 -11.60 39.14 -13.89
CA ASP A 76 -10.94 40.33 -14.43
C ASP A 76 -10.34 40.05 -15.80
N TRP A 77 -10.66 40.90 -16.77
CA TRP A 77 -10.05 40.93 -18.10
C TRP A 77 -9.25 42.22 -18.23
N PRO A 78 -7.94 42.20 -17.91
CA PRO A 78 -7.08 43.40 -17.94
C PRO A 78 -6.67 43.81 -19.37
N HIS A 79 -7.28 43.19 -20.37
CA HIS A 79 -6.96 43.23 -21.79
C HIS A 79 -8.01 44.08 -22.53
N GLU A 80 -7.68 44.56 -23.72
CA GLU A 80 -8.59 45.32 -24.56
C GLU A 80 -9.76 44.47 -25.06
N GLN A 81 -10.88 45.14 -25.36
CA GLN A 81 -12.11 44.47 -25.79
C GLN A 81 -12.00 43.84 -27.19
N GLU A 82 -11.00 44.24 -27.98
CA GLU A 82 -10.69 43.62 -29.27
C GLU A 82 -10.06 42.23 -29.10
N GLU A 83 -9.33 41.99 -28.02
CA GLU A 83 -8.65 40.72 -27.74
C GLU A 83 -9.64 39.61 -27.41
N LEU A 84 -10.84 39.98 -26.92
CA LEU A 84 -11.97 39.05 -26.78
C LEU A 84 -12.43 38.45 -28.11
N LYS A 85 -12.13 39.07 -29.27
CA LYS A 85 -12.42 38.49 -30.60
C LYS A 85 -11.58 37.24 -30.87
N LEU A 86 -10.47 37.07 -30.16
CA LEU A 86 -9.56 35.91 -30.27
C LEU A 86 -9.99 34.75 -29.36
N VAL A 87 -11.05 34.94 -28.58
CA VAL A 87 -11.62 33.98 -27.64
C VAL A 87 -12.94 33.44 -28.21
N GLU A 88 -13.02 32.14 -28.42
CA GLU A 88 -14.24 31.46 -28.83
C GLU A 88 -14.71 30.54 -27.70
N MET A 89 -15.95 30.68 -27.23
CA MET A 89 -16.53 29.80 -26.21
C MET A 89 -17.68 29.00 -26.77
N PHE A 90 -17.69 27.70 -26.50
CA PHE A 90 -18.77 26.84 -26.96
C PHE A 90 -18.96 25.70 -25.98
N THR A 91 -19.90 24.83 -26.29
CA THR A 91 -20.12 23.64 -25.49
C THR A 91 -20.03 22.39 -26.32
N THR A 92 -19.43 21.34 -25.77
CA THR A 92 -19.39 20.01 -26.39
C THR A 92 -20.06 18.98 -25.49
N ARG A 93 -20.47 17.85 -26.07
CA ARG A 93 -21.14 16.77 -25.34
C ARG A 93 -20.16 15.64 -25.08
N THR A 94 -20.09 15.19 -23.84
CA THR A 94 -19.21 14.10 -23.43
C THR A 94 -19.87 12.75 -23.68
N ARG A 95 -19.08 11.68 -23.72
CA ARG A 95 -19.59 10.29 -23.84
C ARG A 95 -20.53 9.90 -22.69
N ARG A 96 -20.44 10.60 -21.55
CA ARG A 96 -21.34 10.45 -20.40
C ARG A 96 -22.57 11.36 -20.45
N ARG A 97 -22.83 11.98 -21.62
CA ARG A 97 -23.99 12.83 -21.97
C ARG A 97 -24.05 14.18 -21.26
N ASN A 98 -23.01 14.57 -20.52
CA ASN A 98 -22.88 15.92 -19.97
C ASN A 98 -22.52 16.90 -21.09
N LYS A 99 -22.99 18.13 -20.97
CA LYS A 99 -22.58 19.29 -21.77
C LYS A 99 -21.51 20.04 -20.98
N ILE A 100 -20.29 20.11 -21.52
CA ILE A 100 -19.18 20.86 -20.91
C ILE A 100 -18.91 22.13 -21.71
N ALA A 101 -18.52 23.20 -21.01
CA ALA A 101 -18.06 24.44 -21.60
C ALA A 101 -16.59 24.33 -22.02
N CYS A 102 -16.26 24.91 -23.16
CA CYS A 102 -14.92 24.98 -23.71
C CYS A 102 -14.60 26.42 -24.13
N ILE A 103 -13.34 26.79 -23.99
CA ILE A 103 -12.79 28.07 -24.44
C ILE A 103 -11.60 27.80 -25.36
N TYR A 104 -11.54 28.51 -26.49
CA TYR A 104 -10.40 28.48 -27.37
C TYR A 104 -9.85 29.89 -27.57
N VAL A 105 -8.66 30.12 -27.03
CA VAL A 105 -7.95 31.40 -27.03
C VAL A 105 -6.82 31.33 -28.06
N ARG A 106 -6.86 32.20 -29.07
CA ARG A 106 -5.95 32.16 -30.22
C ARG A 106 -5.13 33.44 -30.37
N PRO A 107 -4.24 33.76 -29.41
CA PRO A 107 -3.43 34.98 -29.46
C PRO A 107 -2.48 35.00 -30.66
N CYS A 108 -2.09 33.82 -31.18
CA CYS A 108 -1.20 33.67 -32.33
C CYS A 108 -1.93 33.29 -33.64
N GLY A 109 -3.27 33.27 -33.63
CA GLY A 109 -4.08 32.89 -34.78
C GLY A 109 -3.74 31.49 -35.35
N ASN A 110 -3.91 31.31 -36.67
CA ASN A 110 -3.62 30.04 -37.34
C ASN A 110 -2.12 29.77 -37.57
N GLN A 111 -1.23 30.68 -37.14
CA GLN A 111 0.21 30.56 -37.32
C GLN A 111 0.90 29.79 -36.18
N ALA A 112 0.19 29.56 -35.07
CA ALA A 112 0.72 28.77 -33.96
C ALA A 112 1.03 27.33 -34.38
N LYS A 113 2.26 26.88 -34.09
CA LYS A 113 2.69 25.49 -34.38
C LYS A 113 1.96 24.47 -33.51
N TYR A 114 1.74 24.81 -32.24
CA TYR A 114 1.10 23.95 -31.26
C TYR A 114 -0.13 24.62 -30.64
N THR A 115 -1.07 23.80 -30.17
CA THR A 115 -2.18 24.22 -29.31
C THR A 115 -2.08 23.47 -27.98
N LEU A 116 -2.11 24.20 -26.87
CA LEU A 116 -2.22 23.61 -25.53
C LEU A 116 -3.66 23.16 -25.30
N LEU A 117 -3.87 21.90 -24.97
CA LEU A 117 -5.09 21.44 -24.32
C LEU A 117 -4.87 21.53 -22.81
N PHE A 118 -5.32 22.62 -22.22
CA PHE A 118 -5.12 22.98 -20.82
C PHE A 118 -6.24 22.42 -19.95
N SER A 119 -5.88 21.61 -18.97
CA SER A 119 -6.76 21.11 -17.91
C SER A 119 -6.45 21.89 -16.63
N HIS A 120 -7.39 22.73 -16.21
CA HIS A 120 -7.17 23.72 -15.14
C HIS A 120 -7.14 23.11 -13.73
N GLY A 121 -6.64 23.89 -12.76
CA GLY A 121 -6.63 23.51 -11.36
C GLY A 121 -8.03 23.39 -10.73
N ASN A 122 -8.07 23.02 -9.45
CA ASN A 122 -9.32 23.04 -8.68
C ASN A 122 -9.71 24.50 -8.34
N ALA A 123 -10.94 24.72 -7.87
CA ALA A 123 -11.43 26.02 -7.39
C ALA A 123 -11.41 27.19 -8.40
N VAL A 124 -11.22 26.91 -9.69
CA VAL A 124 -11.26 27.88 -10.78
C VAL A 124 -12.21 27.45 -11.89
N ASP A 125 -12.70 28.40 -12.68
CA ASP A 125 -13.45 28.16 -13.92
C ASP A 125 -12.79 28.85 -15.14
N LEU A 126 -13.34 28.62 -16.34
CA LEU A 126 -12.79 29.20 -17.57
C LEU A 126 -12.77 30.73 -17.61
N GLY A 127 -13.70 31.41 -16.94
CA GLY A 127 -13.75 32.87 -16.97
C GLY A 127 -12.62 33.47 -16.13
N GLN A 128 -12.35 32.91 -14.95
CA GLN A 128 -11.22 33.32 -14.09
C GLN A 128 -9.87 33.05 -14.77
N MET A 129 -9.77 31.94 -15.51
CA MET A 129 -8.53 31.57 -16.19
C MET A 129 -8.35 32.23 -17.56
N SER A 130 -9.36 32.93 -18.09
CA SER A 130 -9.36 33.45 -19.46
C SER A 130 -8.19 34.40 -19.75
N SER A 131 -7.91 35.34 -18.85
CA SER A 131 -6.80 36.29 -18.97
C SER A 131 -5.43 35.58 -18.89
N PHE A 132 -5.30 34.61 -17.99
CA PHE A 132 -4.12 33.75 -17.89
C PHE A 132 -3.87 32.99 -19.18
N TYR A 133 -4.89 32.38 -19.80
CA TYR A 133 -4.74 31.65 -21.06
C TYR A 133 -4.28 32.53 -22.21
N TYR A 134 -4.83 33.75 -22.31
CA TYR A 134 -4.40 34.71 -23.32
C TYR A 134 -2.93 35.11 -23.11
N GLY A 135 -2.58 35.53 -21.89
CA GLY A 135 -1.23 35.94 -21.54
C GLY A 135 -0.19 34.83 -21.71
N LEU A 136 -0.52 33.60 -21.28
CA LEU A 136 0.32 32.42 -21.47
C LEU A 136 0.53 32.17 -22.97
N GLY A 137 -0.56 31.94 -23.71
CA GLY A 137 -0.49 31.62 -25.14
C GLY A 137 0.31 32.65 -25.94
N TYR A 138 0.12 33.94 -25.66
CA TYR A 138 0.88 35.02 -26.29
C TYR A 138 2.39 34.94 -25.95
N ARG A 139 2.74 34.74 -24.68
CA ARG A 139 4.14 34.75 -24.21
C ARG A 139 4.95 33.54 -24.68
N ILE A 140 4.31 32.39 -24.86
CA ILE A 140 4.96 31.14 -25.28
C ILE A 140 4.66 30.75 -26.74
N GLY A 141 3.93 31.60 -27.49
CA GLY A 141 3.75 31.45 -28.94
C GLY A 141 2.81 30.30 -29.35
N VAL A 142 1.77 30.02 -28.57
CA VAL A 142 0.83 28.92 -28.81
C VAL A 142 -0.62 29.36 -28.65
N ASN A 143 -1.54 28.59 -29.24
CA ASN A 143 -2.97 28.73 -28.91
C ASN A 143 -3.30 27.91 -27.66
N VAL A 144 -4.32 28.32 -26.91
CA VAL A 144 -4.74 27.64 -25.67
C VAL A 144 -6.21 27.27 -25.77
N PHE A 145 -6.48 25.97 -25.64
CA PHE A 145 -7.81 25.41 -25.55
C PHE A 145 -8.01 24.85 -24.14
N SER A 146 -9.07 25.23 -23.47
CA SER A 146 -9.42 24.75 -22.13
C SER A 146 -10.90 24.39 -22.06
N TYR A 147 -11.28 23.67 -21.01
CA TYR A 147 -12.65 23.22 -20.78
C TYR A 147 -12.93 23.16 -19.28
N ASP A 148 -14.18 23.44 -18.88
CA ASP A 148 -14.62 23.23 -17.51
C ASP A 148 -15.00 21.76 -17.31
N TYR A 149 -14.63 21.21 -16.15
CA TYR A 149 -15.08 19.88 -15.74
C TYR A 149 -16.61 19.82 -15.60
N SER A 150 -17.20 18.63 -15.73
CA SER A 150 -18.63 18.43 -15.50
C SER A 150 -19.05 18.96 -14.12
N GLY A 151 -19.96 19.95 -14.08
CA GLY A 151 -20.41 20.63 -12.86
C GLY A 151 -19.59 21.87 -12.44
N TYR A 152 -18.61 22.30 -13.24
CA TYR A 152 -17.88 23.57 -13.07
C TYR A 152 -18.42 24.62 -14.05
N GLY A 153 -18.39 25.90 -13.65
CA GLY A 153 -18.81 27.01 -14.49
C GLY A 153 -20.17 26.77 -15.17
N CYS A 154 -20.23 26.91 -16.50
CA CYS A 154 -21.44 26.65 -17.28
C CYS A 154 -21.64 25.17 -17.67
N SER A 155 -20.80 24.25 -17.19
CA SER A 155 -20.89 22.82 -17.49
C SER A 155 -21.98 22.13 -16.67
N THR A 156 -22.77 21.30 -17.34
CA THR A 156 -23.80 20.46 -16.71
C THR A 156 -23.21 19.21 -16.07
N GLY A 157 -24.03 18.49 -15.29
CA GLY A 157 -23.64 17.23 -14.65
C GLY A 157 -23.11 17.42 -13.23
N LYS A 158 -22.23 16.52 -12.79
CA LYS A 158 -21.61 16.58 -11.45
C LYS A 158 -20.11 16.23 -11.54
N PRO A 159 -19.26 16.81 -10.70
CA PRO A 159 -17.85 16.45 -10.68
C PRO A 159 -17.67 14.99 -10.26
N SER A 160 -16.83 14.25 -10.96
CA SER A 160 -16.38 12.90 -10.58
C SER A 160 -15.20 12.50 -11.44
N GLU A 161 -14.34 11.61 -10.94
CA GLU A 161 -13.20 11.09 -11.71
C GLU A 161 -13.59 10.52 -13.09
N LYS A 162 -14.69 9.76 -13.15
CA LYS A 162 -15.19 9.19 -14.41
C LYS A 162 -15.69 10.26 -15.38
N ASN A 163 -16.22 11.37 -14.89
CA ASN A 163 -16.59 12.50 -15.74
C ASN A 163 -15.33 13.26 -16.17
N LEU A 164 -14.37 13.50 -15.27
CA LEU A 164 -13.09 14.15 -15.54
C LEU A 164 -12.38 13.54 -16.77
N TYR A 165 -12.29 12.21 -16.83
CA TYR A 165 -11.73 11.51 -18.00
C TYR A 165 -12.60 11.63 -19.27
N ALA A 166 -13.92 11.65 -19.13
CA ALA A 166 -14.82 11.82 -20.26
C ALA A 166 -14.83 13.27 -20.80
N ASP A 167 -14.56 14.23 -19.93
CA ASP A 167 -14.54 15.66 -20.22
C ASP A 167 -13.31 16.00 -21.08
N ILE A 168 -12.11 15.59 -20.66
CA ILE A 168 -10.89 15.81 -21.47
C ILE A 168 -10.95 15.10 -22.83
N GLN A 169 -11.54 13.91 -22.88
CA GLN A 169 -11.72 13.18 -24.12
C GLN A 169 -12.61 13.97 -25.10
N ALA A 170 -13.70 14.58 -24.60
CA ALA A 170 -14.59 15.39 -25.42
C ALA A 170 -13.94 16.71 -25.87
N ALA A 171 -13.11 17.31 -25.01
CA ALA A 171 -12.31 18.49 -25.35
C ALA A 171 -11.27 18.18 -26.44
N TYR A 172 -10.55 17.07 -26.32
CA TYR A 172 -9.61 16.58 -27.33
C TYR A 172 -10.31 16.30 -28.67
N GLU A 173 -11.45 15.60 -28.64
CA GLU A 173 -12.25 15.32 -29.84
C GLU A 173 -12.79 16.62 -30.47
N ALA A 174 -13.17 17.63 -29.69
CA ALA A 174 -13.61 18.92 -30.19
C ALA A 174 -12.46 19.69 -30.88
N LEU A 175 -11.25 19.69 -30.30
CA LEU A 175 -10.05 20.26 -30.94
C LEU A 175 -9.78 19.65 -32.32
N GLN A 176 -9.91 18.33 -32.44
CA GLN A 176 -9.68 17.62 -33.70
C GLN A 176 -10.81 17.84 -34.70
N SER A 177 -12.06 17.62 -34.28
CA SER A 177 -13.21 17.60 -35.19
C SER A 177 -13.72 18.99 -35.58
N ARG A 178 -13.76 19.94 -34.65
CA ARG A 178 -14.28 21.30 -34.87
C ARG A 178 -13.21 22.24 -35.44
N PHE A 179 -11.99 22.16 -34.92
CA PHE A 179 -10.91 23.08 -35.27
C PHE A 179 -9.83 22.46 -36.17
N GLY A 180 -9.92 21.16 -36.48
CA GLY A 180 -8.98 20.50 -37.38
C GLY A 180 -7.56 20.41 -36.84
N VAL A 181 -7.36 20.52 -35.53
CA VAL A 181 -6.01 20.47 -34.94
C VAL A 181 -5.53 19.01 -34.90
N PRO A 182 -4.46 18.64 -35.62
CA PRO A 182 -3.98 17.26 -35.63
C PRO A 182 -3.30 16.92 -34.29
N ALA A 183 -3.31 15.63 -33.92
CA ALA A 183 -2.81 15.17 -32.61
C ALA A 183 -1.36 15.60 -32.35
N GLU A 184 -0.53 15.57 -33.40
CA GLU A 184 0.90 15.88 -33.38
C GLU A 184 1.18 17.38 -33.14
N ARG A 185 0.13 18.22 -33.12
CA ARG A 185 0.18 19.64 -32.77
C ARG A 185 -0.49 19.95 -31.43
N ILE A 186 -0.99 18.94 -30.71
CA ILE A 186 -1.64 19.10 -29.41
C ILE A 186 -0.62 18.80 -28.31
N ILE A 187 -0.38 19.77 -27.43
CA ILE A 187 0.37 19.58 -26.20
C ILE A 187 -0.63 19.53 -25.05
N LEU A 188 -0.59 18.48 -24.25
CA LEU A 188 -1.44 18.35 -23.07
C LEU A 188 -0.81 19.14 -21.92
N TYR A 189 -1.56 20.01 -21.27
CA TYR A 189 -1.11 20.75 -20.10
C TYR A 189 -2.06 20.49 -18.94
N GLY A 190 -1.57 19.93 -17.84
CA GLY A 190 -2.35 19.79 -16.61
C GLY A 190 -1.76 20.59 -15.47
N GLN A 191 -2.60 21.32 -14.74
CA GLN A 191 -2.22 22.01 -13.49
C GLN A 191 -2.93 21.37 -12.30
N SER A 192 -2.19 20.98 -11.26
CA SER A 192 -2.74 20.38 -10.04
C SER A 192 -3.66 19.20 -10.38
N ILE A 193 -4.94 19.20 -9.97
CA ILE A 193 -5.91 18.16 -10.35
C ILE A 193 -6.04 17.92 -11.86
N GLY A 194 -5.76 18.92 -12.69
CA GLY A 194 -5.76 18.83 -14.15
C GLY A 194 -4.67 17.92 -14.73
N THR A 195 -3.64 17.56 -13.95
CA THR A 195 -2.66 16.56 -14.39
C THR A 195 -3.27 15.17 -14.53
N VAL A 196 -4.31 14.86 -13.75
CA VAL A 196 -4.98 13.56 -13.75
C VAL A 196 -5.60 13.20 -15.11
N PRO A 197 -6.51 14.02 -15.69
CA PRO A 197 -7.05 13.73 -17.01
C PRO A 197 -5.99 13.83 -18.10
N SER A 198 -5.00 14.72 -17.95
CA SER A 198 -3.92 14.91 -18.93
C SER A 198 -3.03 13.66 -19.03
N VAL A 199 -2.63 13.05 -17.91
CA VAL A 199 -1.89 11.79 -17.87
C VAL A 199 -2.74 10.64 -18.42
N ASP A 200 -4.03 10.57 -18.08
CA ASP A 200 -4.93 9.53 -18.59
C ASP A 200 -5.05 9.59 -20.12
N LEU A 201 -5.22 10.78 -20.68
CA LEU A 201 -5.30 10.98 -22.13
C LEU A 201 -3.95 10.69 -22.81
N ALA A 202 -2.84 11.20 -22.28
CA ALA A 202 -1.50 10.96 -22.82
C ALA A 202 -1.16 9.46 -22.85
N SER A 203 -1.57 8.70 -21.82
CA SER A 203 -1.35 7.26 -21.74
C SER A 203 -2.09 6.42 -22.80
N LYS A 204 -3.09 7.03 -23.46
CA LYS A 204 -3.92 6.39 -24.51
C LYS A 204 -3.63 6.94 -25.91
N HIS A 205 -3.03 8.12 -26.01
CA HIS A 205 -2.80 8.83 -27.25
C HIS A 205 -1.30 9.14 -27.42
N PRO A 206 -0.48 8.19 -27.89
CA PRO A 206 0.97 8.39 -28.04
C PRO A 206 1.35 9.44 -29.09
N ASN A 207 0.42 9.81 -29.98
CA ASN A 207 0.65 10.76 -31.07
C ASN A 207 0.52 12.24 -30.65
N VAL A 208 0.18 12.53 -29.38
CA VAL A 208 0.20 13.92 -28.90
C VAL A 208 1.64 14.45 -28.93
N ALA A 209 1.79 15.75 -29.16
CA ALA A 209 3.10 16.37 -29.34
C ALA A 209 3.96 16.28 -28.06
N ALA A 210 3.33 16.48 -26.90
CA ALA A 210 3.98 16.50 -25.59
C ALA A 210 2.96 16.55 -24.45
N LEU A 211 3.45 16.33 -23.23
CA LEU A 211 2.72 16.48 -21.97
C LEU A 211 3.46 17.43 -21.03
N ILE A 212 2.75 18.35 -20.38
CA ILE A 212 3.25 19.24 -19.34
C ILE A 212 2.45 18.96 -18.07
N LEU A 213 3.17 18.62 -17.00
CA LEU A 213 2.64 18.34 -15.68
C LEU A 213 3.08 19.44 -14.72
N HIS A 214 2.15 20.32 -14.33
CA HIS A 214 2.40 21.40 -13.38
C HIS A 214 1.80 21.04 -12.01
N SER A 215 2.66 20.89 -11.01
CA SER A 215 2.36 20.37 -9.66
C SER A 215 1.51 19.09 -9.71
N PRO A 216 1.99 18.01 -10.36
CA PRO A 216 1.20 16.80 -10.52
C PRO A 216 0.99 16.07 -9.20
N LEU A 217 -0.16 15.40 -9.07
CA LEU A 217 -0.38 14.40 -8.03
C LEU A 217 -0.13 12.96 -8.53
N MET A 218 0.48 12.15 -7.67
CA MET A 218 0.60 10.71 -7.89
C MET A 218 -0.77 10.01 -7.82
N SER A 219 -1.54 10.31 -6.77
CA SER A 219 -2.92 9.87 -6.55
C SER A 219 -3.59 10.66 -5.43
N GLY A 220 -4.92 10.58 -5.34
CA GLY A 220 -5.71 11.29 -4.33
C GLY A 220 -5.37 10.85 -2.90
N MET A 221 -5.15 9.55 -2.68
CA MET A 221 -4.73 9.05 -1.35
C MET A 221 -3.34 9.55 -0.96
N ARG A 222 -2.41 9.65 -1.92
CA ARG A 222 -1.05 10.15 -1.65
C ARG A 222 -1.02 11.62 -1.30
N VAL A 223 -1.95 12.41 -1.84
CA VAL A 223 -2.14 13.82 -1.44
C VAL A 223 -2.74 13.90 -0.03
N ALA A 224 -3.77 13.11 0.27
CA ALA A 224 -4.44 13.15 1.57
C ALA A 224 -3.60 12.55 2.72
N PHE A 225 -2.76 11.56 2.41
CA PHE A 225 -1.95 10.83 3.37
C PHE A 225 -0.50 10.70 2.86
N PRO A 226 0.34 11.74 3.11
CA PRO A 226 1.75 11.74 2.78
C PRO A 226 2.45 10.52 3.40
N GLY A 227 3.05 9.66 2.56
CA GLY A 227 3.63 8.37 2.98
C GLY A 227 2.93 7.13 2.42
N THR A 228 1.78 7.29 1.75
CA THR A 228 1.11 6.18 1.04
C THR A 228 1.96 5.67 -0.13
N GLN A 229 2.58 4.49 -0.01
CA GLN A 229 3.45 3.94 -1.07
C GLN A 229 2.70 3.07 -2.08
N ARG A 230 1.59 2.42 -1.69
CA ARG A 230 0.79 1.53 -2.53
C ARG A 230 -0.44 2.23 -3.13
N THR A 231 -0.78 1.89 -4.37
CA THR A 231 -2.05 2.32 -4.99
C THR A 231 -3.15 1.35 -4.58
N TRP A 232 -4.12 1.83 -3.80
CA TRP A 232 -5.24 1.03 -3.31
C TRP A 232 -6.38 0.98 -4.35
N CYS A 233 -7.25 -0.03 -4.29
CA CYS A 233 -8.39 -0.15 -5.21
C CYS A 233 -9.41 1.00 -5.07
N CYS A 234 -9.37 1.71 -3.94
CA CYS A 234 -10.18 2.86 -3.62
C CYS A 234 -9.46 4.19 -3.93
N ASP A 235 -8.18 4.14 -4.30
CA ASP A 235 -7.38 5.34 -4.56
C ASP A 235 -7.92 6.10 -5.76
N ALA A 236 -8.34 7.34 -5.52
CA ALA A 236 -8.83 8.21 -6.57
C ALA A 236 -7.66 8.71 -7.42
N PHE A 237 -7.86 8.85 -8.73
CA PHE A 237 -6.89 9.48 -9.62
C PHE A 237 -5.48 8.84 -9.62
N PRO A 238 -5.32 7.51 -9.76
CA PRO A 238 -4.01 6.85 -9.66
C PRO A 238 -3.11 7.13 -10.88
N SER A 239 -2.68 8.37 -11.04
CA SER A 239 -1.85 8.86 -12.15
C SER A 239 -0.48 8.19 -12.17
N ILE A 240 0.03 7.81 -11.00
CA ILE A 240 1.30 7.07 -10.83
C ILE A 240 1.30 5.70 -11.53
N GLU A 241 0.13 5.07 -11.68
CA GLU A 241 -0.05 3.80 -12.41
C GLU A 241 -0.22 4.00 -13.92
N LYS A 242 -0.45 5.24 -14.36
CA LYS A 242 -0.72 5.61 -15.76
C LYS A 242 0.48 6.24 -16.43
N VAL A 243 1.27 7.01 -15.68
CA VAL A 243 2.45 7.72 -16.21
C VAL A 243 3.48 6.82 -16.91
N PRO A 244 3.71 5.54 -16.51
CA PRO A 244 4.66 4.69 -17.22
C PRO A 244 4.24 4.33 -18.66
N ARG A 245 2.98 4.55 -19.02
CA ARG A 245 2.46 4.35 -20.38
C ARG A 245 2.57 5.60 -21.27
N VAL A 246 2.98 6.73 -20.71
CA VAL A 246 3.16 7.98 -21.47
C VAL A 246 4.47 7.91 -22.25
N THR A 247 4.38 8.09 -23.57
CA THR A 247 5.52 7.94 -24.50
C THR A 247 5.94 9.23 -25.18
N CYS A 248 5.13 10.29 -25.11
CA CYS A 248 5.49 11.61 -25.63
C CYS A 248 6.42 12.36 -24.66
N PRO A 249 7.23 13.32 -25.14
CA PRO A 249 8.04 14.19 -24.30
C PRO A 249 7.22 14.79 -23.16
N THR A 250 7.67 14.61 -21.93
CA THR A 250 6.92 15.01 -20.73
C THR A 250 7.75 15.94 -19.84
N LEU A 251 7.32 17.19 -19.71
CA LEU A 251 7.90 18.17 -18.80
C LEU A 251 7.15 18.15 -17.46
N VAL A 252 7.89 17.99 -16.37
CA VAL A 252 7.35 18.15 -15.00
C VAL A 252 7.83 19.47 -14.42
N ILE A 253 6.90 20.26 -13.88
CA ILE A 253 7.13 21.54 -13.22
C ILE A 253 6.54 21.46 -11.81
N HIS A 254 7.32 21.79 -10.78
CA HIS A 254 6.84 21.75 -9.39
C HIS A 254 7.60 22.76 -8.52
N GLY A 255 6.91 23.43 -7.60
CA GLY A 255 7.53 24.24 -6.54
C GLY A 255 8.15 23.36 -5.44
N THR A 256 9.30 23.75 -4.89
CA THR A 256 9.95 22.93 -3.84
C THR A 256 9.24 23.02 -2.50
N ASP A 257 8.46 24.08 -2.28
CA ASP A 257 7.82 24.41 -1.00
C ASP A 257 6.28 24.29 -1.15
N ASP A 258 5.83 23.43 -2.07
CA ASP A 258 4.41 23.18 -2.34
C ASP A 258 3.72 22.47 -1.16
N GLU A 259 2.97 23.23 -0.37
CA GLU A 259 2.23 22.74 0.80
C GLU A 259 0.91 22.01 0.46
N VAL A 260 0.44 22.08 -0.79
CA VAL A 260 -0.85 21.48 -1.20
C VAL A 260 -0.62 20.11 -1.83
N ILE A 261 0.39 20.01 -2.71
CA ILE A 261 0.84 18.77 -3.32
C ILE A 261 2.34 18.69 -3.10
N ASP A 262 2.76 17.88 -2.13
CA ASP A 262 4.16 17.74 -1.74
C ASP A 262 5.08 17.51 -2.95
N PHE A 263 6.26 18.14 -2.93
CA PHE A 263 7.26 18.11 -4.00
C PHE A 263 7.64 16.68 -4.43
N SER A 264 7.57 15.69 -3.52
CA SER A 264 7.82 14.27 -3.84
C SER A 264 6.92 13.73 -4.96
N HIS A 265 5.71 14.29 -5.13
CA HIS A 265 4.80 13.93 -6.21
C HIS A 265 5.37 14.29 -7.59
N GLY A 266 5.92 15.49 -7.74
CA GLY A 266 6.60 15.93 -8.96
C GLY A 266 7.80 15.04 -9.28
N VAL A 267 8.65 14.78 -8.27
CA VAL A 267 9.83 13.92 -8.41
C VAL A 267 9.44 12.51 -8.86
N SER A 268 8.45 11.89 -8.22
CA SER A 268 8.06 10.51 -8.54
C SER A 268 7.38 10.39 -9.91
N MET A 269 6.60 11.39 -10.31
CA MET A 269 6.00 11.44 -11.65
C MET A 269 7.07 11.61 -12.74
N TYR A 270 8.09 12.42 -12.47
CA TYR A 270 9.25 12.58 -13.34
C TYR A 270 10.05 11.28 -13.49
N GLU A 271 10.38 10.62 -12.38
CA GLU A 271 11.20 9.40 -12.37
C GLU A 271 10.50 8.19 -13.01
N ARG A 272 9.17 8.10 -12.89
CA ARG A 272 8.38 6.99 -13.46
C ARG A 272 7.93 7.21 -14.89
N CYS A 273 8.07 8.43 -15.42
CA CYS A 273 7.74 8.74 -16.80
C CYS A 273 8.94 8.37 -17.70
N PRO A 274 8.80 7.39 -18.63
CA PRO A 274 9.93 6.94 -19.44
C PRO A 274 10.39 7.99 -20.47
N ALA A 275 9.52 8.94 -20.83
CA ALA A 275 9.77 10.01 -21.78
C ALA A 275 9.88 11.39 -21.11
N SER A 276 10.30 11.44 -19.84
CA SER A 276 10.52 12.71 -19.15
C SER A 276 11.70 13.48 -19.75
N VAL A 277 11.53 14.78 -19.89
CA VAL A 277 12.60 15.73 -20.23
C VAL A 277 13.05 16.45 -18.96
N GLU A 278 14.13 17.24 -19.05
CA GLU A 278 14.67 17.98 -17.90
C GLU A 278 13.56 18.75 -17.15
N PRO A 279 13.31 18.46 -15.87
CA PRO A 279 12.20 19.03 -15.13
C PRO A 279 12.51 20.49 -14.73
N LEU A 280 11.49 21.23 -14.30
CA LEU A 280 11.66 22.53 -13.65
C LEU A 280 11.22 22.45 -12.19
N TRP A 281 12.19 22.46 -11.29
CA TRP A 281 11.96 22.61 -9.87
C TRP A 281 12.14 24.09 -9.49
N VAL A 282 11.07 24.75 -9.08
CA VAL A 282 11.09 26.17 -8.74
C VAL A 282 11.36 26.32 -7.25
N ALA A 283 12.61 26.64 -6.91
CA ALA A 283 13.06 26.75 -5.53
C ALA A 283 12.29 27.87 -4.78
N GLY A 284 11.72 27.53 -3.63
CA GLY A 284 10.97 28.43 -2.75
C GLY A 284 9.54 28.77 -3.22
N ALA A 285 9.08 28.20 -4.34
CA ALA A 285 7.71 28.35 -4.78
C ALA A 285 6.79 27.34 -4.08
N GLY A 286 5.63 27.79 -3.64
CA GLY A 286 4.50 26.99 -3.18
C GLY A 286 3.58 26.51 -4.33
N HIS A 287 2.33 26.15 -4.00
CA HIS A 287 1.41 25.56 -4.99
C HIS A 287 0.89 26.53 -6.06
N ASN A 288 0.72 27.80 -5.68
CA ASN A 288 -0.05 28.80 -6.45
C ASN A 288 0.81 30.00 -6.89
N ASP A 289 2.13 29.93 -6.75
CA ASP A 289 3.05 31.03 -7.08
C ASP A 289 4.10 30.63 -8.13
N VAL A 290 4.15 29.36 -8.56
CA VAL A 290 5.11 28.85 -9.56
C VAL A 290 5.12 29.69 -10.83
N GLU A 291 3.94 30.09 -11.34
CA GLU A 291 3.81 30.93 -12.54
C GLU A 291 4.33 32.38 -12.36
N LEU A 292 4.55 32.84 -11.13
CA LEU A 292 5.11 34.16 -10.84
C LEU A 292 6.63 34.21 -11.04
N HIS A 293 7.30 33.05 -11.09
CA HIS A 293 8.74 32.96 -11.29
C HIS A 293 9.09 32.99 -12.78
N GLY A 294 10.02 33.87 -13.17
CA GLY A 294 10.43 34.01 -14.58
C GLY A 294 10.89 32.71 -15.25
N ALA A 295 11.53 31.82 -14.48
CA ALA A 295 11.99 30.51 -14.94
C ALA A 295 10.86 29.63 -15.52
N TYR A 296 9.62 29.81 -15.05
CA TYR A 296 8.44 29.10 -15.55
C TYR A 296 8.22 29.33 -17.04
N LEU A 297 8.20 30.60 -17.47
CA LEU A 297 7.98 30.94 -18.88
C LEU A 297 9.17 30.54 -19.75
N ASP A 298 10.38 30.71 -19.24
CA ASP A 298 11.60 30.39 -20.00
C ASP A 298 11.70 28.88 -20.28
N ARG A 299 11.44 28.05 -19.27
CA ARG A 299 11.41 26.58 -19.46
C ARG A 299 10.32 26.16 -20.43
N LEU A 300 9.13 26.75 -20.33
CA LEU A 300 8.01 26.43 -21.23
C LEU A 300 8.33 26.77 -22.69
N ARG A 301 8.94 27.94 -22.96
CA ARG A 301 9.41 28.29 -24.31
C ARG A 301 10.42 27.29 -24.82
N GLN A 302 11.45 27.00 -24.03
CA GLN A 302 12.46 26.01 -24.38
C GLN A 302 11.81 24.66 -24.71
N PHE A 303 10.89 24.19 -23.88
CA PHE A 303 10.18 22.92 -24.10
C PHE A 303 9.44 22.89 -25.43
N ILE A 304 8.65 23.92 -25.70
CA ILE A 304 7.80 24.01 -26.90
C ILE A 304 8.63 24.13 -28.17
N GLU A 305 9.72 24.90 -28.13
CA GLU A 305 10.57 25.15 -29.30
C GLU A 305 11.49 23.96 -29.61
N THR A 306 12.04 23.33 -28.57
CA THR A 306 13.18 22.41 -28.71
C THR A 306 12.87 20.96 -28.41
N GLU A 307 11.85 20.63 -27.63
CA GLU A 307 11.61 19.27 -27.13
C GLU A 307 10.27 18.69 -27.60
N ALA A 308 9.23 19.53 -27.73
CA ALA A 308 7.90 19.11 -28.15
C ALA A 308 7.92 18.45 -29.55
N GLY A 309 7.28 17.29 -29.67
CA GLY A 309 7.16 16.52 -30.92
C GLY A 309 8.40 15.72 -31.33
N LYS A 310 9.46 15.64 -30.50
CA LYS A 310 10.62 14.78 -30.73
C LYS A 310 10.39 13.38 -30.13
N GLN A 311 10.80 12.32 -30.83
CA GLN A 311 10.80 10.96 -30.29
C GLN A 311 11.90 10.84 -29.21
N PRO A 312 11.62 10.24 -28.03
CA PRO A 312 12.61 10.14 -26.96
C PRO A 312 13.80 9.28 -27.38
N ALA A 313 15.03 9.77 -27.17
CA ALA A 313 16.23 8.98 -27.30
C ALA A 313 16.22 7.88 -26.21
N THR A 314 16.44 6.64 -26.63
CA THR A 314 16.36 5.45 -25.77
C THR A 314 17.44 5.48 -24.68
N THR A 315 17.08 5.87 -23.46
CA THR A 315 17.95 5.70 -22.30
C THR A 315 17.89 4.24 -21.83
N GLN A 316 19.00 3.53 -22.04
CA GLN A 316 19.20 2.13 -21.66
C GLN A 316 19.23 1.96 -20.13
N THR A 317 18.39 1.02 -19.66
CA THR A 317 18.63 0.07 -18.56
C THR A 317 19.09 0.59 -17.18
N ILE A 318 18.21 0.49 -16.16
CA ILE A 318 18.62 0.37 -14.75
C ILE A 318 17.92 -0.84 -14.13
N GLN A 319 18.54 -2.01 -14.30
CA GLN A 319 18.34 -3.18 -13.46
C GLN A 319 19.73 -3.64 -13.02
N GLN A 320 20.34 -2.87 -12.11
CA GLN A 320 21.51 -3.20 -11.30
C GLN A 320 21.83 -1.94 -10.49
N ASN A 321 21.74 -2.01 -9.15
CA ASN A 321 22.39 -1.15 -8.14
C ASN A 321 21.52 -0.94 -6.87
N SER A 322 21.28 -1.99 -6.09
CA SER A 322 20.75 -1.82 -4.72
C SER A 322 21.75 -1.11 -3.82
N THR A 323 23.07 -1.30 -4.01
CA THR A 323 24.11 -0.71 -3.15
C THR A 323 24.38 0.78 -3.41
N THR A 324 24.15 1.26 -4.63
CA THR A 324 24.43 2.67 -5.01
C THR A 324 23.28 3.62 -4.66
N ASN A 325 22.08 3.09 -4.41
CA ASN A 325 20.91 3.88 -4.01
C ASN A 325 20.93 4.21 -2.50
N HIS A 326 21.46 3.31 -1.66
CA HIS A 326 21.58 3.56 -0.21
C HIS A 326 22.56 4.68 0.13
N THR A 327 23.71 4.74 -0.55
CA THR A 327 24.70 5.80 -0.33
C THR A 327 24.15 7.18 -0.73
N ARG A 328 23.43 7.25 -1.87
CA ARG A 328 22.79 8.49 -2.35
C ARG A 328 21.66 9.00 -1.45
N ALA A 329 20.80 8.11 -0.96
CA ALA A 329 19.70 8.49 -0.07
C ALA A 329 20.19 8.92 1.33
N SER A 330 21.18 8.19 1.89
CA SER A 330 21.83 8.51 3.17
C SER A 330 22.58 9.84 3.13
N GLU A 331 23.21 10.19 1.99
CA GLU A 331 23.83 11.49 1.79
C GLU A 331 22.80 12.62 1.67
N SER A 332 21.74 12.44 0.88
CA SER A 332 20.70 13.46 0.67
C SER A 332 20.01 13.86 1.97
N ALA A 333 19.68 12.89 2.83
CA ALA A 333 19.11 13.15 4.15
C ALA A 333 20.07 13.93 5.08
N ARG A 334 21.38 13.66 5.02
CA ARG A 334 22.39 14.38 5.83
C ARG A 334 22.68 15.77 5.31
N THR A 335 22.66 15.94 4.00
CA THR A 335 22.78 17.24 3.37
C THR A 335 21.60 18.12 3.77
N ALA A 336 20.37 17.57 3.77
CA ALA A 336 19.19 18.27 4.26
C ALA A 336 19.31 18.63 5.75
N TYR A 337 19.74 17.69 6.60
CA TYR A 337 19.97 17.97 8.03
C TYR A 337 21.02 19.07 8.27
N PHE A 338 22.14 19.04 7.52
CA PHE A 338 23.18 20.05 7.64
C PHE A 338 22.70 21.42 7.17
N ILE A 339 21.92 21.49 6.09
CA ILE A 339 21.29 22.73 5.62
C ILE A 339 20.33 23.28 6.67
N ASP A 340 19.47 22.45 7.26
CA ASP A 340 18.54 22.83 8.33
C ASP A 340 19.30 23.31 9.58
N HIS A 341 20.38 22.63 9.98
CA HIS A 341 21.26 23.10 11.06
C HIS A 341 21.84 24.49 10.77
N MET A 342 22.37 24.73 9.56
CA MET A 342 22.88 26.04 9.16
C MET A 342 21.78 27.11 9.19
N GLN A 343 20.58 26.80 8.68
CA GLN A 343 19.44 27.71 8.70
C GLN A 343 19.06 28.10 10.14
N ARG A 344 18.98 27.13 11.05
CA ARG A 344 18.71 27.37 12.48
C ARG A 344 19.81 28.21 13.13
N CYS A 345 21.08 27.90 12.87
CA CYS A 345 22.23 28.65 13.36
C CYS A 345 22.22 30.12 12.91
N VAL A 346 21.92 30.38 11.64
CA VAL A 346 21.80 31.73 11.08
C VAL A 346 20.59 32.46 11.64
N GLN A 347 19.45 31.78 11.76
CA GLN A 347 18.21 32.36 12.29
C GLN A 347 18.36 32.77 13.76
N ASN A 348 19.12 32.00 14.54
CA ASN A 348 19.37 32.28 15.94
C ASN A 348 20.41 33.41 16.16
N ASN A 349 21.17 33.80 15.13
CA ASN A 349 22.29 34.74 15.23
C ASN A 349 22.28 35.78 14.08
N LEU A 350 21.10 36.35 13.80
CA LEU A 350 20.88 37.24 12.64
C LEU A 350 21.79 38.48 12.60
N GLU A 351 22.11 39.07 13.76
CA GLU A 351 22.98 40.25 13.87
C GLU A 351 24.43 39.95 13.45
N ALA A 352 24.94 38.77 13.82
CA ALA A 352 26.29 38.32 13.44
C ALA A 352 26.35 37.78 12.00
N ALA A 353 25.25 37.20 11.50
CA ALA A 353 25.16 36.60 10.17
C ALA A 353 25.26 37.61 9.01
N ARG A 354 25.00 38.91 9.26
CA ARG A 354 25.09 40.01 8.28
C ARG A 354 24.43 39.69 6.93
N ARG A 355 23.22 39.11 6.93
CA ARG A 355 22.50 38.77 5.68
C ARG A 355 22.08 40.02 4.92
N GLY A 356 22.64 40.20 3.73
CA GLY A 356 22.14 41.08 2.67
C GLY A 356 22.33 40.41 1.30
N GLY A 357 21.46 40.71 0.33
CA GLY A 357 21.52 40.14 -1.04
C GLY A 357 20.44 39.10 -1.36
N ILE A 358 20.49 38.54 -2.57
CA ILE A 358 19.52 37.56 -3.10
C ILE A 358 19.65 36.23 -2.33
N PRO A 359 18.54 35.63 -1.84
CA PRO A 359 18.58 34.33 -1.17
C PRO A 359 19.19 33.24 -2.05
N GLY A 360 20.16 32.51 -1.51
CA GLY A 360 20.79 31.36 -2.17
C GLY A 360 21.84 30.68 -1.28
N THR A 361 22.27 29.46 -1.64
CA THR A 361 23.18 28.61 -0.83
C THR A 361 24.44 29.35 -0.39
N ARG A 362 25.05 30.14 -1.29
CA ARG A 362 26.25 30.93 -0.96
C ARG A 362 26.00 31.97 0.14
N THR A 363 24.85 32.65 0.12
CA THR A 363 24.50 33.66 1.14
C THR A 363 24.18 33.01 2.49
N LEU A 364 23.60 31.80 2.47
CA LEU A 364 23.35 31.00 3.66
C LEU A 364 24.68 30.51 4.28
N VAL A 365 25.59 29.99 3.45
CA VAL A 365 26.93 29.54 3.89
C VAL A 365 27.76 30.69 4.46
N ALA A 366 27.77 31.85 3.80
CA ALA A 366 28.45 33.04 4.32
C ALA A 366 27.85 33.50 5.67
N GLY A 367 26.52 33.50 5.78
CA GLY A 367 25.83 33.80 7.04
C GLY A 367 26.17 32.82 8.15
N TYR A 368 26.23 31.52 7.83
CA TYR A 368 26.59 30.46 8.78
C TYR A 368 28.04 30.60 9.27
N ILE A 369 28.99 30.85 8.37
CA ILE A 369 30.40 31.04 8.71
C ILE A 369 30.58 32.27 9.62
N ASN A 370 29.89 33.37 9.31
CA ASN A 370 29.98 34.60 10.11
C ASN A 370 29.31 34.47 11.49
N ALA A 371 28.27 33.64 11.61
CA ALA A 371 27.48 33.52 12.82
C ALA A 371 27.92 32.38 13.76
N CYS A 372 28.48 31.29 13.24
CA CYS A 372 28.63 30.02 13.98
C CYS A 372 29.90 29.23 13.64
N SER A 373 30.89 29.80 12.94
CA SER A 373 32.15 29.09 12.67
C SER A 373 33.05 29.05 13.91
N ASP A 374 33.05 27.95 14.65
CA ASP A 374 33.86 27.77 15.86
C ASP A 374 35.32 27.33 15.58
N ILE A 375 35.61 26.82 14.38
CA ILE A 375 36.96 26.31 14.03
C ILE A 375 37.82 27.44 13.46
N ALA A 376 38.78 27.93 14.25
CA ALA A 376 39.80 28.86 13.80
C ALA A 376 40.79 28.14 12.85
N SER A 377 40.66 28.41 11.54
CA SER A 377 41.61 27.95 10.52
C SER A 377 42.52 29.09 10.09
N GLU A 378 43.79 28.79 9.81
CA GLU A 378 44.64 29.73 9.06
C GLU A 378 44.04 29.94 7.67
N ILE A 379 43.92 31.21 7.25
CA ILE A 379 43.35 31.59 5.96
C ILE A 379 44.47 31.57 4.94
N GLU A 380 44.55 30.48 4.17
CA GLU A 380 45.43 30.41 3.00
C GLU A 380 44.67 30.90 1.76
N ASP A 381 45.36 31.62 0.86
CA ASP A 381 44.81 32.14 -0.40
C ASP A 381 43.71 33.23 -0.30
N GLY A 382 43.44 33.74 0.91
CA GLY A 382 42.65 34.94 1.17
C GLY A 382 41.14 34.72 1.33
N CYS A 383 40.41 35.83 1.46
CA CYS A 383 38.96 35.84 1.60
C CYS A 383 38.26 36.15 0.27
N LEU A 384 37.04 35.66 0.14
CA LEU A 384 36.13 36.06 -0.94
C LEU A 384 35.63 37.49 -0.71
N GLY A 385 34.97 38.08 -1.71
CA GLY A 385 34.52 39.49 -1.66
C GLY A 385 33.53 39.84 -0.54
N ASP A 386 32.99 38.83 0.14
CA ASP A 386 32.13 38.91 1.33
C ASP A 386 32.91 38.84 2.66
N GLY A 387 34.24 38.71 2.61
CA GLY A 387 35.12 38.64 3.78
C GLY A 387 35.29 37.23 4.35
N CYS A 388 34.57 36.23 3.84
CA CYS A 388 34.64 34.85 4.32
C CYS A 388 35.88 34.11 3.75
N PRO A 389 36.51 33.19 4.51
CA PRO A 389 37.64 32.39 4.02
C PRO A 389 37.24 31.51 2.84
N ALA A 390 38.03 31.55 1.75
CA ALA A 390 37.62 30.92 0.48
C ALA A 390 37.46 29.39 0.58
N TRP A 391 38.44 28.68 1.16
CA TRP A 391 38.41 27.22 1.26
C TRP A 391 37.30 26.71 2.19
N GLN A 392 36.98 27.46 3.24
CA GLN A 392 35.87 27.16 4.14
C GLN A 392 34.51 27.25 3.42
N VAL A 393 34.30 28.31 2.63
CA VAL A 393 33.08 28.47 1.82
C VAL A 393 32.92 27.31 0.83
N ILE A 394 34.01 26.94 0.14
CA ILE A 394 34.00 25.84 -0.84
C ILE A 394 33.68 24.51 -0.16
N TYR A 395 34.31 24.21 0.98
CA TYR A 395 34.03 23.03 1.79
C TYR A 395 32.57 22.96 2.20
N THR A 396 32.04 24.05 2.78
CA THR A 396 30.65 24.06 3.27
C THR A 396 29.66 23.93 2.13
N CYS A 397 29.90 24.56 0.97
CA CYS A 397 29.06 24.36 -0.22
C CYS A 397 29.07 22.90 -0.70
N MET A 398 30.24 22.25 -0.72
CA MET A 398 30.36 20.83 -1.05
C MET A 398 29.64 19.94 -0.02
N ARG A 399 29.72 20.29 1.27
CA ARG A 399 29.02 19.57 2.35
C ARG A 399 27.49 19.68 2.23
N CYS A 400 27.00 20.78 1.66
CA CYS A 400 25.61 21.01 1.31
C CYS A 400 25.17 20.33 0.00
N GLY A 401 26.05 19.58 -0.67
CA GLY A 401 25.72 18.92 -1.94
C GLY A 401 25.62 19.86 -3.14
N GLU A 402 25.85 21.16 -2.96
CA GLU A 402 25.73 22.21 -3.99
C GLU A 402 27.09 22.46 -4.67
N LEU A 403 27.45 21.57 -5.60
CA LEU A 403 28.74 21.63 -6.33
C LEU A 403 28.84 22.84 -7.27
N SER A 404 27.70 23.36 -7.75
CA SER A 404 27.62 24.59 -8.54
C SER A 404 28.10 25.80 -7.73
N ALA A 405 27.56 26.00 -6.52
CA ALA A 405 27.95 27.06 -5.61
C ALA A 405 29.41 26.93 -5.15
N ALA A 406 29.88 25.70 -4.93
CA ALA A 406 31.29 25.44 -4.61
C ALA A 406 32.21 25.83 -5.78
N SER A 407 31.83 25.53 -7.02
CA SER A 407 32.58 25.90 -8.23
C SER A 407 32.58 27.41 -8.46
N ASP A 408 31.47 28.10 -8.22
CA ASP A 408 31.37 29.55 -8.35
C ASP A 408 32.26 30.26 -7.32
N ALA A 409 32.29 29.77 -6.08
CA ALA A 409 33.21 30.25 -5.05
C ALA A 409 34.68 29.99 -5.42
N LEU A 410 34.96 28.82 -6.00
CA LEU A 410 36.30 28.43 -6.45
C LEU A 410 36.81 29.31 -7.61
N ASN A 411 35.93 29.78 -8.51
CA ASN A 411 36.29 30.70 -9.60
C ASN A 411 36.71 32.09 -9.12
N LEU A 412 36.31 32.47 -7.90
CA LEU A 412 36.67 33.74 -7.27
C LEU A 412 38.04 33.68 -6.56
N VAL A 413 38.64 32.49 -6.42
CA VAL A 413 39.98 32.31 -5.86
C VAL A 413 41.06 32.77 -6.85
N ALA A 414 42.19 33.26 -6.34
CA ALA A 414 43.30 33.82 -7.11
C ALA A 414 43.76 32.90 -8.27
N VAL A 415 44.11 33.53 -9.41
CA VAL A 415 44.44 32.85 -10.68
C VAL A 415 45.55 31.80 -10.56
N ASN A 416 46.50 31.99 -9.63
CA ASN A 416 47.61 31.06 -9.38
C ASN A 416 47.16 29.68 -8.84
N GLN A 417 45.97 29.58 -8.23
CA GLN A 417 45.43 28.32 -7.70
C GLN A 417 44.65 27.51 -8.75
N ARG A 418 44.32 28.11 -9.90
CA ARG A 418 43.56 27.44 -10.98
C ARG A 418 44.35 26.34 -11.71
N THR A 419 45.66 26.27 -11.48
CA THR A 419 46.54 25.24 -12.02
C THR A 419 46.64 23.98 -11.16
N ASN A 420 46.29 24.09 -9.87
CA ASN A 420 46.33 23.01 -8.89
C ASN A 420 45.31 21.90 -9.25
N MET A 421 45.65 20.64 -8.97
CA MET A 421 44.84 19.48 -9.29
C MET A 421 43.54 19.43 -8.48
N LEU A 422 43.57 19.86 -7.22
CA LEU A 422 42.36 20.03 -6.40
C LEU A 422 41.32 20.91 -7.10
N TYR A 423 41.75 22.06 -7.64
CA TYR A 423 40.89 22.96 -8.40
C TYR A 423 40.27 22.24 -9.61
N LYS A 424 41.10 21.55 -10.40
CA LYS A 424 40.64 20.82 -11.60
C LYS A 424 39.63 19.71 -11.24
N CYS A 425 39.86 18.98 -10.17
CA CYS A 425 38.95 17.96 -9.67
C CYS A 425 37.61 18.54 -9.23
N LEU A 426 37.61 19.65 -8.49
CA LEU A 426 36.38 20.30 -8.02
C LEU A 426 35.56 20.92 -9.18
N VAL A 427 36.22 21.55 -10.16
CA VAL A 427 35.54 22.04 -11.36
C VAL A 427 34.98 20.90 -12.19
N TYR A 428 35.74 19.81 -12.35
CA TYR A 428 35.28 18.62 -13.08
C TYR A 428 34.02 18.02 -12.44
N LEU A 429 33.94 18.02 -11.11
CA LEU A 429 32.79 17.51 -10.36
C LEU A 429 31.52 18.36 -10.47
N LYS A 430 31.60 19.60 -10.97
CA LYS A 430 30.41 20.41 -11.27
C LYS A 430 29.57 19.74 -12.37
N ASP A 431 30.23 19.31 -13.43
CA ASP A 431 29.58 18.76 -14.62
C ASP A 431 29.53 17.22 -14.61
N ASN A 432 30.23 16.58 -13.67
CA ASN A 432 30.36 15.13 -13.59
C ASN A 432 30.10 14.59 -12.18
N SER A 433 29.31 13.52 -12.07
CA SER A 433 28.95 12.92 -10.77
C SER A 433 30.07 12.11 -10.09
N ARG A 434 31.18 11.81 -10.79
CA ARG A 434 32.31 10.98 -10.32
C ARG A 434 33.63 11.51 -10.86
N LEU A 435 34.72 11.31 -10.13
CA LEU A 435 36.08 11.58 -10.61
C LEU A 435 36.56 10.44 -11.52
N THR A 436 37.37 10.79 -12.52
CA THR A 436 38.11 9.80 -13.31
C THR A 436 39.35 9.30 -12.55
N GLU A 437 39.77 8.07 -12.79
CA GLU A 437 41.01 7.49 -12.22
C GLU A 437 42.24 8.37 -12.46
N GLU A 438 42.37 8.94 -13.66
CA GLU A 438 43.51 9.79 -14.02
C GLU A 438 43.59 11.05 -13.14
N LEU A 439 42.46 11.75 -12.96
CA LEU A 439 42.38 12.91 -12.09
C LEU A 439 42.66 12.55 -10.63
N LYS A 440 42.16 11.38 -10.17
CA LYS A 440 42.37 10.92 -8.79
C LYS A 440 43.83 10.59 -8.51
N GLU A 441 44.51 9.87 -9.39
CA GLU A 441 45.94 9.56 -9.23
C GLU A 441 46.80 10.83 -9.25
N LYS A 442 46.50 11.77 -10.14
CA LYS A 442 47.17 13.08 -10.15
C LYS A 442 46.93 13.86 -8.85
N LEU A 443 45.71 13.82 -8.31
CA LEU A 443 45.36 14.44 -7.03
C LEU A 443 46.09 13.78 -5.84
N LYS A 444 46.22 12.44 -5.85
CA LYS A 444 47.00 11.70 -4.83
C LYS A 444 48.47 12.10 -4.83
N VAL A 445 49.07 12.27 -6.02
CA VAL A 445 50.47 12.70 -6.14
C VAL A 445 50.66 14.11 -5.56
N GLU A 446 49.79 15.05 -5.91
CA GLU A 446 49.81 16.41 -5.35
C GLU A 446 49.66 16.40 -3.82
N TRP A 447 48.68 15.64 -3.29
CA TRP A 447 48.47 15.51 -1.86
C TRP A 447 49.71 14.99 -1.12
N ARG A 448 50.41 13.97 -1.65
CA ARG A 448 51.63 13.43 -1.02
C ARG A 448 52.72 14.48 -0.85
N HIS A 449 52.87 15.38 -1.82
CA HIS A 449 53.87 16.45 -1.81
C HIS A 449 53.43 17.64 -0.95
N GLU A 450 52.15 18.01 -0.96
CA GLU A 450 51.66 19.25 -0.34
C GLU A 450 51.06 19.08 1.07
N GLN A 451 50.71 17.86 1.51
CA GLN A 451 49.97 17.61 2.78
C GLN A 451 50.59 18.25 4.04
N HIS A 452 51.91 18.35 4.12
CA HIS A 452 52.63 18.96 5.25
C HIS A 452 52.80 20.48 5.10
N SER A 453 52.65 21.00 3.88
CA SER A 453 52.78 22.42 3.58
C SER A 453 51.47 23.18 3.72
N ILE A 454 50.32 22.53 3.47
CA ILE A 454 48.99 23.13 3.59
C ILE A 454 48.66 23.32 5.08
N ARG A 455 48.32 24.53 5.51
CA ARG A 455 47.89 24.83 6.89
C ARG A 455 46.38 25.04 7.01
N ASP A 456 45.70 25.39 5.91
CA ASP A 456 44.25 25.55 5.90
C ASP A 456 43.54 24.19 6.11
N LEU A 457 42.73 24.12 7.17
CA LEU A 457 42.05 22.89 7.60
C LEU A 457 40.94 22.48 6.63
N TYR A 458 40.25 23.45 6.02
CA TYR A 458 39.16 23.19 5.07
C TYR A 458 39.70 22.78 3.71
N ARG A 459 40.86 23.34 3.31
CA ARG A 459 41.60 22.85 2.14
C ARG A 459 42.04 21.41 2.32
N LYS A 460 42.60 21.05 3.49
CA LYS A 460 42.90 19.65 3.86
C LYS A 460 41.64 18.79 3.85
N GLY A 461 40.53 19.31 4.39
CA GLY A 461 39.22 18.66 4.37
C GLY A 461 38.75 18.29 2.97
N LEU A 462 38.91 19.18 1.99
CA LEU A 462 38.55 18.91 0.60
C LEU A 462 39.40 17.79 -0.01
N TYR A 463 40.72 17.78 0.20
CA TYR A 463 41.56 16.64 -0.20
C TYR A 463 41.11 15.34 0.47
N SER A 464 40.81 15.37 1.77
CA SER A 464 40.30 14.22 2.52
C SER A 464 38.99 13.68 1.94
N ALA A 465 38.04 14.56 1.59
CA ALA A 465 36.76 14.16 1.01
C ALA A 465 36.92 13.51 -0.38
N LEU A 466 37.79 14.06 -1.24
CA LEU A 466 38.00 13.54 -2.60
C LEU A 466 38.82 12.24 -2.62
N LEU A 467 39.79 12.10 -1.72
CA LEU A 467 40.70 10.95 -1.67
C LEU A 467 40.24 9.84 -0.73
N GLY A 468 39.33 10.14 0.21
CA GLY A 468 38.89 9.21 1.26
C GLY A 468 39.94 8.97 2.35
N VAL A 469 40.78 9.97 2.62
CA VAL A 469 41.78 9.93 3.70
C VAL A 469 41.24 10.59 4.97
N GLU A 470 41.90 10.39 6.10
CA GLU A 470 41.49 11.00 7.36
C GLU A 470 41.52 12.53 7.29
N SER A 471 40.57 13.17 7.97
CA SER A 471 40.40 14.61 7.96
C SER A 471 40.53 15.18 9.37
N PRO A 472 41.25 16.31 9.56
CA PRO A 472 41.35 16.97 10.86
C PRO A 472 40.03 17.61 11.31
N ILE A 473 39.08 17.80 10.38
CA ILE A 473 37.74 18.37 10.65
C ILE A 473 36.65 17.29 10.78
N ALA A 474 37.05 16.03 11.01
CA ALA A 474 36.15 14.91 11.33
C ALA A 474 35.96 14.78 12.86
N ASP A 475 35.62 15.88 13.51
CA ASP A 475 35.49 16.04 14.97
C ASP A 475 34.15 15.55 15.53
N THR A 476 33.08 15.63 14.73
CA THR A 476 31.76 15.09 15.06
C THR A 476 31.49 13.76 14.35
N MET A 477 30.61 12.94 14.93
CA MET A 477 30.17 11.67 14.33
C MET A 477 29.62 11.85 12.91
N GLU A 478 28.84 12.91 12.71
CA GLU A 478 28.23 13.23 11.41
C GLU A 478 29.28 13.64 10.37
N ASN A 479 30.27 14.46 10.76
CA ASN A 479 31.39 14.83 9.90
C ASN A 479 32.23 13.60 9.56
N TRP A 480 32.58 12.79 10.56
CA TRP A 480 33.32 11.56 10.36
C TRP A 480 32.61 10.61 9.39
N LEU A 481 31.30 10.40 9.57
CA LEU A 481 30.52 9.52 8.71
C LEU A 481 30.34 10.09 7.29
N TRP A 482 30.30 11.43 7.14
CA TRP A 482 30.30 12.08 5.83
C TRP A 482 31.63 11.83 5.10
N PHE A 483 32.78 12.02 5.75
CA PHE A 483 34.10 11.75 5.17
C PHE A 483 34.30 10.28 4.77
N LYS A 484 33.65 9.33 5.45
CA LYS A 484 33.71 7.91 5.08
C LYS A 484 32.81 7.52 3.91
N LEU A 485 31.74 8.29 3.64
CA LEU A 485 30.77 7.96 2.58
C LEU A 485 30.93 8.77 1.30
N ILE A 486 31.30 10.06 1.40
CA ILE A 486 31.49 10.90 0.20
C ILE A 486 32.47 10.29 -0.82
N PRO A 487 33.56 9.58 -0.45
CA PRO A 487 34.44 8.96 -1.43
C PRO A 487 33.76 7.80 -2.19
N LEU A 488 32.78 7.12 -1.58
CA LEU A 488 32.03 6.03 -2.21
C LEU A 488 31.12 6.53 -3.34
N ARG A 489 30.71 7.81 -3.27
CA ARG A 489 29.97 8.48 -4.35
C ARG A 489 30.90 8.90 -5.48
N LEU A 490 32.06 9.47 -5.13
CA LEU A 490 32.96 10.13 -6.07
C LEU A 490 33.87 9.14 -6.83
N ASP A 491 34.13 7.97 -6.27
CA ASP A 491 35.00 6.94 -6.85
C ASP A 491 34.20 5.78 -7.48
N PRO A 492 34.45 5.43 -8.76
CA PRO A 492 33.76 4.33 -9.44
C PRO A 492 34.19 2.92 -9.02
N HIS A 493 35.38 2.73 -8.42
CA HIS A 493 35.97 1.43 -8.05
C HIS A 493 35.89 1.10 -6.56
N ILE A 494 35.70 2.08 -5.66
CA ILE A 494 35.66 1.87 -4.20
C ILE A 494 34.23 1.68 -3.69
N THR A 495 33.46 0.71 -4.19
CA THR A 495 32.00 0.73 -3.93
C THR A 495 31.47 -0.31 -2.95
N ARG A 496 32.17 -1.44 -2.72
CA ARG A 496 31.61 -2.53 -1.87
C ARG A 496 32.49 -2.94 -0.69
N ALA A 497 33.79 -3.15 -0.90
CA ALA A 497 34.69 -3.55 0.19
C ALA A 497 34.78 -2.47 1.28
N LEU A 498 35.02 -1.21 0.89
CA LEU A 498 35.13 -0.10 1.85
C LEU A 498 33.81 0.20 2.58
N TYR A 499 32.67 0.02 1.92
CA TYR A 499 31.36 0.16 2.57
C TYR A 499 31.13 -0.95 3.60
N VAL A 500 31.48 -2.19 3.27
CA VAL A 500 31.44 -3.31 4.22
C VAL A 500 32.44 -3.11 5.37
N ASP A 501 33.63 -2.57 5.09
CA ASP A 501 34.62 -2.24 6.11
C ASP A 501 34.09 -1.14 7.05
N LEU A 502 33.44 -0.10 6.53
CA LEU A 502 32.77 0.92 7.36
C LEU A 502 31.69 0.30 8.24
N GLN A 503 30.82 -0.54 7.67
CA GLN A 503 29.77 -1.21 8.43
C GLN A 503 30.36 -2.08 9.54
N LYS A 504 31.46 -2.81 9.24
CA LYS A 504 32.21 -3.62 10.20
C LYS A 504 32.82 -2.76 11.31
N THR A 505 33.46 -1.64 10.96
CA THR A 505 34.03 -0.72 11.94
C THR A 505 32.97 -0.21 12.91
N ILE A 506 31.79 0.18 12.42
CA ILE A 506 30.70 0.69 13.27
C ILE A 506 30.16 -0.41 14.21
N SER A 507 29.88 -1.59 13.66
CA SER A 507 29.07 -2.61 14.35
C SER A 507 29.86 -3.70 15.08
N ILE A 508 31.07 -4.00 14.62
CA ILE A 508 31.91 -5.10 15.10
C ILE A 508 33.14 -4.57 15.83
N ASP A 509 33.87 -3.64 15.21
CA ASP A 509 35.14 -3.16 15.81
C ASP A 509 34.86 -2.18 16.97
N TYR A 510 33.89 -1.27 16.81
CA TYR A 510 33.45 -0.32 17.85
C TYR A 510 32.25 -0.84 18.64
N GLY A 511 31.16 -1.14 17.93
CA GLY A 511 29.95 -1.73 18.48
C GLY A 511 29.34 -0.98 19.67
N VAL A 512 28.54 -1.69 20.47
CA VAL A 512 27.83 -1.15 21.64
C VAL A 512 28.80 -0.54 22.66
N SER A 513 29.97 -1.14 22.87
CA SER A 513 30.94 -0.66 23.87
C SER A 513 31.47 0.75 23.63
N TYR A 514 31.60 1.14 22.35
CA TYR A 514 32.08 2.47 21.99
C TYR A 514 30.93 3.47 21.90
N PHE A 515 29.87 3.13 21.16
CA PHE A 515 28.78 4.06 20.90
C PHE A 515 27.82 4.21 22.09
N MET A 516 27.79 3.26 23.01
CA MET A 516 26.95 3.29 24.21
C MET A 516 27.80 3.27 25.49
N ALA A 517 28.93 3.97 25.48
CA ALA A 517 29.82 4.07 26.62
C ALA A 517 29.13 4.64 27.88
N ASN A 518 28.16 5.56 27.71
CA ASN A 518 27.32 6.06 28.82
C ASN A 518 25.97 5.33 28.95
N GLY A 519 25.87 4.12 28.39
CA GLY A 519 24.68 3.28 28.43
C GLY A 519 23.57 3.74 27.47
N PHE A 520 22.32 3.46 27.82
CA PHE A 520 21.15 3.68 26.94
C PHE A 520 20.91 5.13 26.52
N ARG A 521 21.51 6.12 27.19
CA ARG A 521 21.41 7.54 26.79
C ARG A 521 22.01 7.79 25.41
N ASP A 522 23.05 7.05 25.04
CA ASP A 522 23.76 7.22 23.77
C ASP A 522 23.20 6.31 22.66
N ALA A 523 22.12 5.54 22.94
CA ALA A 523 21.53 4.60 22.00
C ALA A 523 21.10 5.26 20.68
N HIS A 524 20.64 6.52 20.74
CA HIS A 524 20.27 7.31 19.57
C HIS A 524 21.44 7.54 18.60
N ILE A 525 22.66 7.73 19.12
CA ILE A 525 23.89 7.92 18.32
C ILE A 525 24.22 6.61 17.60
N TYR A 526 24.13 5.48 18.31
CA TYR A 526 24.41 4.18 17.71
C TYR A 526 23.35 3.79 16.67
N PHE A 527 22.08 4.04 16.98
CA PHE A 527 20.96 3.84 16.06
C PHE A 527 21.14 4.66 14.78
N LEU A 528 21.53 5.93 14.90
CA LEU A 528 21.80 6.79 13.75
C LEU A 528 22.96 6.23 12.93
N ALA A 529 24.07 5.82 13.56
CA ALA A 529 25.22 5.23 12.87
C ALA A 529 24.87 3.94 12.11
N LEU A 530 24.07 3.05 12.71
CA LEU A 530 23.61 1.81 12.07
C LEU A 530 22.66 2.09 10.90
N THR A 531 21.66 2.96 11.09
CA THR A 531 20.67 3.32 10.07
C THR A 531 21.34 4.00 8.87
N LEU A 532 22.21 4.97 9.14
CA LEU A 532 22.93 5.73 8.13
C LEU A 532 23.98 4.90 7.36
N SER A 533 24.49 3.83 7.97
CA SER A 533 25.34 2.82 7.32
C SER A 533 24.54 1.65 6.72
N GLY A 534 23.21 1.73 6.69
CA GLY A 534 22.32 0.74 6.07
C GLY A 534 22.27 -0.62 6.77
N GLN A 535 22.55 -0.68 8.08
CA GLN A 535 22.51 -1.89 8.91
C GLN A 535 21.17 -1.98 9.68
N PHE A 536 20.06 -2.06 8.93
CA PHE A 536 18.71 -1.95 9.49
C PHE A 536 18.34 -3.08 10.45
N GLU A 537 18.82 -4.32 10.21
CA GLU A 537 18.54 -5.45 11.09
C GLU A 537 19.08 -5.22 12.51
N ARG A 538 20.31 -4.68 12.60
CA ARG A 538 20.95 -4.32 13.87
C ARG A 538 20.33 -3.08 14.51
N ALA A 539 19.89 -2.12 13.70
CA ALA A 539 19.21 -0.93 14.20
C ALA A 539 17.87 -1.27 14.85
N VAL A 540 17.09 -2.17 14.24
CA VAL A 540 15.83 -2.69 14.80
C VAL A 540 16.07 -3.46 16.10
N ASP A 541 17.07 -4.35 16.12
CA ASP A 541 17.42 -5.11 17.33
C ASP A 541 17.82 -4.19 18.49
N LEU A 542 18.63 -3.15 18.21
CA LEU A 542 19.02 -2.14 19.20
C LEU A 542 17.80 -1.41 19.79
N LEU A 543 16.80 -1.05 18.98
CA LEU A 543 15.58 -0.41 19.47
C LEU A 543 14.79 -1.36 20.40
N VAL A 544 14.76 -2.66 20.11
CA VAL A 544 14.14 -3.64 20.99
C VAL A 544 14.90 -3.78 22.30
N GLU A 545 16.24 -3.88 22.26
CA GLU A 545 17.09 -4.00 23.45
C GLU A 545 17.00 -2.76 24.37
N THR A 546 16.80 -1.58 23.78
CA THR A 546 16.68 -0.31 24.50
C THR A 546 15.26 -0.03 25.02
N GLY A 547 14.29 -0.91 24.73
CA GLY A 547 12.89 -0.80 25.20
C GLY A 547 11.96 -0.01 24.28
N HIS A 548 12.45 0.46 23.14
CA HIS A 548 11.68 1.17 22.11
C HIS A 548 10.99 0.21 21.13
N VAL A 549 10.24 -0.76 21.66
CA VAL A 549 9.67 -1.87 20.86
C VAL A 549 8.68 -1.37 19.79
N SER A 550 7.88 -0.36 20.11
CA SER A 550 6.95 0.24 19.12
C SER A 550 7.72 0.84 17.95
N ASP A 551 8.76 1.64 18.22
CA ASP A 551 9.58 2.25 17.17
C ASP A 551 10.32 1.16 16.37
N ALA A 552 10.81 0.12 17.04
CA ALA A 552 11.46 -1.02 16.39
C ALA A 552 10.54 -1.73 15.40
N VAL A 553 9.28 -1.99 15.80
CA VAL A 553 8.27 -2.64 14.95
C VAL A 553 7.97 -1.80 13.72
N HIS A 554 7.68 -0.51 13.89
CA HIS A 554 7.35 0.35 12.77
C HIS A 554 8.55 0.60 11.85
N MET A 555 9.75 0.74 12.41
CA MET A 555 10.99 0.82 11.62
C MET A 555 11.27 -0.47 10.85
N ALA A 556 11.01 -1.63 11.45
CA ALA A 556 11.16 -2.92 10.77
C ALA A 556 10.15 -3.07 9.63
N ILE A 557 8.89 -2.66 9.83
CA ILE A 557 7.86 -2.66 8.79
C ILE A 557 8.28 -1.74 7.63
N LEU A 558 8.71 -0.52 7.94
CA LEU A 558 9.18 0.44 6.93
C LEU A 558 10.39 -0.12 6.14
N ALA A 559 11.37 -0.71 6.83
CA ALA A 559 12.52 -1.31 6.19
C ALA A 559 12.14 -2.53 5.34
N TYR A 560 11.17 -3.33 5.79
CA TYR A 560 10.66 -4.50 5.07
C TYR A 560 9.94 -4.12 3.78
N GLU A 561 8.99 -3.18 3.85
CA GLU A 561 8.22 -2.71 2.68
C GLU A 561 9.11 -2.08 1.60
N ASN A 562 10.22 -1.46 2.00
CA ASN A 562 11.20 -0.89 1.08
C ASN A 562 12.27 -1.88 0.61
N GLY A 563 12.20 -3.16 1.01
CA GLY A 563 13.17 -4.20 0.63
C GLY A 563 14.57 -3.99 1.22
N LEU A 564 14.68 -3.24 2.32
CA LEU A 564 15.93 -2.92 3.00
C LEU A 564 16.25 -3.89 4.15
N LEU A 565 15.26 -4.70 4.57
CA LEU A 565 15.37 -5.63 5.68
C LEU A 565 15.56 -7.08 5.19
N LYS A 566 16.60 -7.76 5.65
CA LYS A 566 16.79 -9.20 5.39
C LYS A 566 16.07 -10.04 6.44
N LEU A 567 15.09 -10.81 5.99
CA LEU A 567 14.35 -11.74 6.84
C LEU A 567 15.15 -13.01 7.14
N THR A 568 14.96 -13.54 8.33
CA THR A 568 15.47 -14.87 8.71
C THR A 568 14.71 -15.97 7.96
N ASP A 569 15.43 -16.99 7.49
CA ASP A 569 14.83 -18.17 6.87
C ASP A 569 13.94 -18.92 7.88
N PRO A 570 12.69 -19.29 7.53
CA PRO A 570 11.78 -20.03 8.41
C PRO A 570 12.38 -21.30 9.04
N ALA A 571 13.30 -21.99 8.36
CA ALA A 571 13.98 -23.17 8.90
C ALA A 571 14.95 -22.81 10.04
N VAL A 572 15.59 -21.65 9.95
CA VAL A 572 16.50 -21.11 10.97
C VAL A 572 15.72 -20.53 12.15
N GLU A 573 14.54 -19.94 11.89
CA GLU A 573 13.65 -19.47 12.95
C GLU A 573 13.30 -20.60 13.94
N MET A 574 13.00 -21.82 13.47
CA MET A 574 12.69 -22.93 14.40
C MET A 574 13.81 -23.27 15.40
N GLN A 575 15.07 -22.95 15.07
CA GLN A 575 16.24 -23.38 15.84
C GLN A 575 16.83 -22.30 16.75
N ASN A 576 16.73 -21.02 16.36
CA ASN A 576 17.27 -19.91 17.16
C ASN A 576 16.15 -19.15 17.87
N ILE A 577 16.37 -18.68 19.10
CA ILE A 577 15.36 -17.94 19.90
C ILE A 577 15.52 -16.42 19.73
N LYS A 578 16.67 -15.95 19.27
CA LYS A 578 16.98 -14.51 19.15
C LYS A 578 16.20 -13.83 18.02
N LEU A 579 15.96 -12.53 18.19
CA LEU A 579 15.35 -11.66 17.18
C LEU A 579 16.33 -11.42 16.03
N LEU A 580 17.56 -11.01 16.35
CA LEU A 580 18.66 -10.86 15.40
C LEU A 580 19.47 -12.16 15.24
N ASN A 581 19.70 -12.53 13.99
CA ASN A 581 20.51 -13.67 13.60
C ASN A 581 21.76 -13.19 12.86
N THR A 582 22.92 -13.36 13.49
CA THR A 582 24.24 -13.09 12.91
C THR A 582 24.97 -14.39 12.59
N ASN A 583 25.96 -14.33 11.70
CA ASN A 583 26.80 -15.50 11.44
C ASN A 583 27.56 -15.97 12.70
N PRO A 584 27.82 -17.28 12.85
CA PRO A 584 28.42 -17.86 14.07
C PRO A 584 29.84 -17.39 14.36
N ASP A 585 30.54 -16.87 13.34
CA ASP A 585 31.91 -16.39 13.39
C ASP A 585 32.05 -14.98 13.98
N GLY A 586 30.94 -14.26 14.18
CA GLY A 586 30.89 -12.94 14.85
C GLY A 586 31.65 -11.81 14.12
N LYS A 587 32.30 -12.12 13.00
CA LYS A 587 33.14 -11.21 12.20
C LYS A 587 32.43 -10.70 10.95
N SER A 588 31.23 -11.21 10.67
CA SER A 588 30.44 -10.83 9.51
C SER A 588 29.46 -9.71 9.82
N VAL A 589 29.32 -8.78 8.89
CA VAL A 589 28.31 -7.71 8.93
C VAL A 589 26.91 -8.24 8.61
N ALA A 590 26.82 -9.41 7.96
CA ALA A 590 25.54 -9.99 7.57
C ALA A 590 24.70 -10.36 8.80
N ALA A 591 23.50 -9.80 8.86
CA ALA A 591 22.50 -10.11 9.85
C ALA A 591 21.13 -10.29 9.17
N THR A 592 20.26 -11.06 9.81
CA THR A 592 18.85 -11.20 9.44
C THR A 592 17.98 -11.01 10.68
N VAL A 593 16.73 -10.61 10.51
CA VAL A 593 15.79 -10.41 11.61
C VAL A 593 14.49 -11.19 11.37
N SER A 594 13.90 -11.72 12.44
CA SER A 594 12.59 -12.38 12.37
C SER A 594 11.47 -11.35 12.56
N LEU A 595 10.93 -10.85 11.45
CA LEU A 595 9.79 -9.92 11.49
C LEU A 595 8.54 -10.56 12.10
N ALA A 596 8.31 -11.85 11.82
CA ALA A 596 7.19 -12.59 12.39
C ALA A 596 7.22 -12.61 13.91
N ARG A 597 8.39 -12.86 14.52
CA ARG A 597 8.55 -12.84 15.97
C ARG A 597 8.39 -11.46 16.57
N LEU A 598 8.93 -10.45 15.91
CA LEU A 598 8.82 -9.07 16.36
C LEU A 598 7.34 -8.67 16.44
N LEU A 599 6.57 -8.97 15.41
CA LEU A 599 5.14 -8.70 15.35
C LEU A 599 4.36 -9.51 16.38
N VAL A 600 4.60 -10.83 16.50
CA VAL A 600 3.96 -11.65 17.55
C VAL A 600 4.26 -11.12 18.95
N SER A 601 5.50 -10.71 19.21
CA SER A 601 5.88 -10.18 20.52
C SER A 601 5.21 -8.85 20.83
N TYR A 602 5.01 -8.02 19.81
CA TYR A 602 4.37 -6.72 19.93
C TYR A 602 2.86 -6.83 20.10
N THR A 603 2.19 -7.62 19.26
CA THR A 603 0.73 -7.78 19.29
C THR A 603 0.22 -8.51 20.52
N LYS A 604 1.05 -9.34 21.18
CA LYS A 604 0.71 -9.98 22.46
C LYS A 604 0.19 -9.01 23.53
N GLY A 605 0.59 -7.74 23.47
CA GLY A 605 0.12 -6.71 24.40
C GLY A 605 -1.37 -6.39 24.25
N PHE A 606 -1.96 -6.61 23.07
CA PHE A 606 -3.33 -6.18 22.75
C PHE A 606 -4.14 -7.18 21.90
N GLU A 607 -3.61 -8.38 21.60
CA GLU A 607 -4.26 -9.37 20.71
C GLU A 607 -5.63 -9.87 21.16
N MET A 608 -5.97 -9.70 22.44
CA MET A 608 -7.28 -10.01 23.00
C MET A 608 -8.23 -8.80 23.06
N GLU A 609 -7.69 -7.59 23.10
CA GLU A 609 -8.47 -6.35 23.23
C GLU A 609 -8.80 -5.75 21.86
N ASP A 610 -7.82 -5.72 20.96
CA ASP A 610 -7.93 -5.15 19.63
C ASP A 610 -7.53 -6.17 18.55
N VAL A 611 -8.54 -6.94 18.16
CA VAL A 611 -8.42 -7.99 17.15
C VAL A 611 -8.19 -7.40 15.76
N GLU A 612 -8.79 -6.26 15.44
CA GLU A 612 -8.69 -5.63 14.13
C GLU A 612 -7.25 -5.17 13.88
N THR A 613 -6.70 -4.36 14.79
CA THR A 613 -5.31 -3.89 14.71
C THR A 613 -4.32 -5.05 14.74
N THR A 614 -4.60 -6.11 15.51
CA THR A 614 -3.74 -7.30 15.53
C THR A 614 -3.68 -7.99 14.17
N LEU A 615 -4.83 -8.16 13.51
CA LEU A 615 -4.89 -8.74 12.18
C LEU A 615 -4.22 -7.83 11.13
N ASP A 616 -4.29 -6.51 11.27
CA ASP A 616 -3.58 -5.57 10.39
C ASP A 616 -2.06 -5.79 10.44
N TYR A 617 -1.48 -5.97 11.63
CA TYR A 617 -0.05 -6.28 11.75
C TYR A 617 0.31 -7.63 11.13
N PHE A 618 -0.50 -8.67 11.35
CA PHE A 618 -0.23 -9.99 10.76
C PHE A 618 -0.44 -10.03 9.25
N TYR A 619 -1.32 -9.18 8.70
CA TYR A 619 -1.57 -9.09 7.26
C TYR A 619 -0.33 -8.66 6.48
N LEU A 620 0.59 -7.90 7.09
CA LEU A 620 1.89 -7.56 6.52
C LEU A 620 2.75 -8.79 6.20
N LEU A 621 2.48 -9.93 6.85
CA LEU A 621 3.18 -11.20 6.63
C LEU A 621 2.48 -12.13 5.63
N LYS A 622 1.46 -11.65 4.90
CA LYS A 622 0.75 -12.47 3.92
C LYS A 622 1.71 -13.04 2.86
N GLY A 623 1.51 -14.30 2.49
CA GLY A 623 2.36 -15.01 1.53
C GLY A 623 3.69 -15.50 2.11
N GLN A 624 4.08 -15.07 3.33
CA GLN A 624 5.21 -15.65 4.03
C GLN A 624 4.80 -17.00 4.60
N LYS A 625 5.69 -17.98 4.46
CA LYS A 625 5.44 -19.34 4.92
C LYS A 625 6.21 -19.63 6.19
N THR A 626 5.53 -20.24 7.15
CA THR A 626 6.15 -20.94 8.28
C THR A 626 7.04 -22.07 7.79
N ALA A 627 7.89 -22.62 8.67
CA ALA A 627 8.71 -23.80 8.37
C ALA A 627 7.91 -25.03 7.88
N GLN A 628 6.62 -25.10 8.23
CA GLN A 628 5.70 -26.16 7.80
C GLN A 628 5.03 -25.87 6.44
N GLY A 629 5.40 -24.76 5.78
CA GLY A 629 4.83 -24.33 4.51
C GLY A 629 3.47 -23.63 4.63
N ARG A 630 2.96 -23.42 5.85
CA ARG A 630 1.69 -22.72 6.12
C ARG A 630 1.88 -21.22 6.06
N ASP A 631 0.89 -20.50 5.54
CA ASP A 631 0.90 -19.05 5.54
C ASP A 631 0.82 -18.50 6.97
N ILE A 632 1.62 -17.47 7.25
CA ILE A 632 1.73 -16.90 8.61
C ILE A 632 0.46 -16.14 8.98
N PHE A 633 -0.18 -15.44 8.04
CA PHE A 633 -1.41 -14.71 8.28
C PHE A 633 -2.58 -15.66 8.57
N GLU A 634 -2.70 -16.76 7.81
CA GLU A 634 -3.71 -17.80 8.08
C GLU A 634 -3.55 -18.38 9.49
N SER A 635 -2.30 -18.67 9.89
CA SER A 635 -1.98 -19.17 11.23
C SER A 635 -2.30 -18.15 12.33
N ALA A 636 -2.15 -16.86 12.04
CA ALA A 636 -2.50 -15.78 12.96
C ALA A 636 -4.03 -15.64 13.14
N VAL A 637 -4.81 -15.81 12.08
CA VAL A 637 -6.28 -15.84 12.17
C VAL A 637 -6.73 -17.00 13.06
N SER A 638 -6.18 -18.21 12.86
CA SER A 638 -6.45 -19.36 13.75
C SER A 638 -6.11 -19.04 15.21
N ARG A 639 -4.97 -18.39 15.47
CA ARG A 639 -4.54 -17.98 16.82
C ARG A 639 -5.53 -16.99 17.46
N VAL A 640 -5.89 -15.93 16.75
CA VAL A 640 -6.80 -14.89 17.23
C VAL A 640 -8.16 -15.49 17.58
N LEU A 641 -8.67 -16.39 16.76
CA LEU A 641 -9.94 -17.08 17.01
C LEU A 641 -9.88 -18.00 18.22
N TYR A 642 -8.78 -18.75 18.37
CA TYR A 642 -8.56 -19.59 19.54
C TYR A 642 -8.51 -18.78 20.84
N LEU A 643 -7.86 -17.61 20.83
CA LEU A 643 -7.72 -16.76 22.01
C LEU A 643 -8.99 -15.99 22.37
N THR A 644 -9.69 -15.46 21.37
CA THR A 644 -10.81 -14.53 21.59
C THR A 644 -12.18 -15.20 21.55
N GLY A 645 -12.30 -16.36 20.89
CA GLY A 645 -13.58 -17.03 20.62
C GLY A 645 -14.53 -16.25 19.72
N ASN A 646 -14.13 -15.09 19.19
CA ASN A 646 -15.01 -14.16 18.49
C ASN A 646 -15.14 -14.49 16.99
N VAL A 647 -15.65 -15.70 16.70
CA VAL A 647 -15.84 -16.18 15.33
C VAL A 647 -16.76 -15.25 14.53
N LYS A 648 -17.82 -14.74 15.15
CA LYS A 648 -18.79 -13.87 14.46
C LYS A 648 -18.16 -12.58 13.96
N ALA A 649 -17.30 -11.91 14.74
CA ALA A 649 -16.66 -10.68 14.30
C ALA A 649 -15.55 -10.95 13.27
N VAL A 650 -14.76 -12.00 13.48
CA VAL A 650 -13.59 -12.28 12.64
C VAL A 650 -13.97 -12.96 11.33
N ILE A 651 -14.71 -14.07 11.40
CA ILE A 651 -15.10 -14.92 10.25
C ILE A 651 -16.49 -14.55 9.72
N GLY A 652 -17.43 -14.16 10.59
CA GLY A 652 -18.82 -13.90 10.23
C GLY A 652 -19.79 -15.00 10.65
N GLU A 653 -21.08 -14.79 10.38
CA GLU A 653 -22.14 -15.74 10.67
C GLU A 653 -22.96 -16.06 9.41
N LEU A 654 -23.68 -17.18 9.42
CA LEU A 654 -24.57 -17.53 8.32
C LEU A 654 -25.91 -16.77 8.47
N GLN A 655 -26.22 -15.87 7.53
CA GLN A 655 -27.51 -15.18 7.43
C GLN A 655 -28.30 -15.74 6.25
N GLY A 656 -29.20 -16.69 6.52
CA GLY A 656 -29.89 -17.45 5.49
C GLY A 656 -28.93 -18.43 4.78
N GLN A 657 -28.61 -18.16 3.51
CA GLN A 657 -27.66 -18.96 2.71
C GLN A 657 -26.35 -18.22 2.42
N LYS A 658 -26.17 -17.01 2.96
CA LYS A 658 -24.96 -16.21 2.72
C LYS A 658 -24.30 -15.86 4.03
N ARG A 659 -22.96 -15.89 4.03
CA ARG A 659 -22.17 -15.39 5.14
C ARG A 659 -22.30 -13.87 5.25
N SER A 660 -22.41 -13.36 6.47
CA SER A 660 -22.29 -11.95 6.79
C SER A 660 -20.86 -11.44 6.56
N LYS A 661 -20.71 -10.17 6.22
CA LYS A 661 -19.38 -9.54 6.17
C LYS A 661 -18.74 -9.52 7.57
N ALA A 662 -17.44 -9.78 7.64
CA ALA A 662 -16.64 -9.89 8.85
C ALA A 662 -15.25 -9.25 8.68
N LEU A 663 -14.42 -9.23 9.72
CA LEU A 663 -13.10 -8.59 9.68
C LEU A 663 -12.19 -9.19 8.61
N ILE A 664 -12.20 -10.51 8.39
CA ILE A 664 -11.36 -11.13 7.37
C ILE A 664 -11.69 -10.66 5.94
N ASP A 665 -12.89 -10.14 5.69
CA ASP A 665 -13.31 -9.61 4.38
C ASP A 665 -12.71 -8.25 4.05
N ASN A 666 -12.08 -7.59 5.02
CA ASN A 666 -11.37 -6.33 4.79
C ASN A 666 -10.00 -6.56 4.13
N TYR A 667 -9.51 -7.81 4.11
CA TYR A 667 -8.21 -8.18 3.58
C TYR A 667 -8.31 -8.81 2.19
N ASP A 668 -7.36 -8.48 1.31
CA ASP A 668 -7.22 -9.09 -0.01
C ASP A 668 -6.54 -10.48 0.12
N VAL A 669 -7.35 -11.49 0.47
CA VAL A 669 -6.96 -12.89 0.74
C VAL A 669 -8.04 -13.87 0.26
N ASP A 670 -7.66 -15.14 0.07
CA ASP A 670 -8.65 -16.20 -0.14
C ASP A 670 -9.35 -16.54 1.19
N VAL A 671 -10.41 -15.79 1.45
CA VAL A 671 -11.28 -15.94 2.60
C VAL A 671 -11.82 -17.37 2.77
N ARG A 672 -12.06 -18.09 1.65
CA ARG A 672 -12.57 -19.47 1.71
C ARG A 672 -11.48 -20.41 2.21
N ALA A 673 -10.26 -20.27 1.67
CA ALA A 673 -9.11 -21.06 2.10
C ALA A 673 -8.79 -20.85 3.59
N ILE A 674 -8.85 -19.60 4.07
CA ILE A 674 -8.64 -19.26 5.49
C ILE A 674 -9.65 -20.00 6.38
N ILE A 675 -10.94 -19.90 6.07
CA ILE A 675 -11.98 -20.52 6.91
C ILE A 675 -11.87 -22.05 6.90
N THR A 676 -11.60 -22.66 5.74
CA THR A 676 -11.37 -24.11 5.68
C THR A 676 -10.20 -24.50 6.58
N ARG A 677 -9.11 -23.73 6.55
CA ARG A 677 -7.94 -23.99 7.38
C ARG A 677 -8.19 -23.79 8.87
N VAL A 678 -8.89 -22.73 9.23
CA VAL A 678 -9.32 -22.48 10.62
C VAL A 678 -10.23 -23.59 11.11
N ALA A 679 -11.12 -24.13 10.26
CA ALA A 679 -11.99 -25.23 10.62
C ALA A 679 -11.19 -26.52 10.90
N GLU A 680 -10.19 -26.84 10.09
CA GLU A 680 -9.26 -27.96 10.33
C GLU A 680 -8.51 -27.80 11.66
N ASP A 681 -7.95 -26.61 11.93
CA ASP A 681 -7.25 -26.34 13.18
C ASP A 681 -8.20 -26.40 14.39
N THR A 682 -9.46 -25.97 14.23
CA THR A 682 -10.51 -26.02 15.28
C THR A 682 -10.94 -27.46 15.58
N GLU A 683 -11.07 -28.30 14.55
CA GLU A 683 -11.35 -29.73 14.68
C GLU A 683 -10.21 -30.43 15.44
N LEU A 684 -8.95 -30.18 15.04
CA LEU A 684 -7.77 -30.72 15.72
C LEU A 684 -7.65 -30.24 17.18
N SER A 685 -8.15 -29.05 17.48
CA SER A 685 -8.22 -28.50 18.84
C SER A 685 -9.33 -29.12 19.70
N GLY A 686 -10.17 -30.00 19.13
CA GLY A 686 -11.19 -30.77 19.85
C GLY A 686 -12.61 -30.19 19.80
N ASN A 687 -12.90 -29.22 18.93
CA ASN A 687 -14.23 -28.60 18.79
C ASN A 687 -14.85 -28.86 17.40
N PRO A 688 -15.29 -30.10 17.10
CA PRO A 688 -15.81 -30.46 15.79
C PRO A 688 -17.12 -29.74 15.42
N ASP A 689 -17.95 -29.38 16.41
CA ASP A 689 -19.23 -28.69 16.19
C ASP A 689 -19.00 -27.28 15.59
N GLN A 690 -18.01 -26.56 16.12
CA GLN A 690 -17.61 -25.25 15.60
C GLN A 690 -16.92 -25.36 14.23
N ALA A 691 -16.13 -26.41 14.01
CA ALA A 691 -15.54 -26.68 12.70
C ALA A 691 -16.61 -26.91 11.62
N VAL A 692 -17.69 -27.65 11.94
CA VAL A 692 -18.83 -27.83 11.03
C VAL A 692 -19.50 -26.49 10.72
N GLU A 693 -19.72 -25.64 11.72
CA GLU A 693 -20.30 -24.30 11.51
C GLU A 693 -19.44 -23.45 10.56
N LEU A 694 -18.12 -23.43 10.77
CA LEU A 694 -17.17 -22.72 9.90
C LEU A 694 -17.21 -23.24 8.45
N LEU A 695 -17.26 -24.55 8.25
CA LEU A 695 -17.33 -25.15 6.91
C LEU A 695 -18.67 -24.82 6.21
N ARG A 696 -19.77 -24.81 6.95
CA ARG A 696 -21.10 -24.39 6.45
C ARG A 696 -21.09 -22.92 6.03
N ILE A 697 -20.45 -22.06 6.82
CA ILE A 697 -20.28 -20.63 6.50
C ILE A 697 -19.59 -20.45 5.13
N CYS A 698 -18.68 -21.35 4.77
CA CYS A 698 -17.98 -21.37 3.48
C CYS A 698 -18.73 -22.06 2.34
N GLY A 699 -19.94 -22.58 2.58
CA GLY A 699 -20.68 -23.38 1.61
C GLY A 699 -19.96 -24.68 1.21
N GLN A 700 -19.11 -25.21 2.10
CA GLN A 700 -18.44 -26.50 1.94
C GLN A 700 -19.24 -27.59 2.67
N ASP A 701 -20.36 -27.98 2.07
CA ASP A 701 -21.29 -28.94 2.67
C ASP A 701 -20.66 -30.34 2.81
N ASP A 702 -19.88 -30.79 1.83
CA ASP A 702 -19.25 -32.12 1.84
C ASP A 702 -18.26 -32.31 3.02
N PRO A 703 -17.25 -31.44 3.20
CA PRO A 703 -16.39 -31.49 4.39
C PRO A 703 -17.16 -31.33 5.71
N ALA A 704 -18.16 -30.45 5.76
CA ALA A 704 -18.98 -30.26 6.95
C ALA A 704 -19.74 -31.55 7.33
N ILE A 705 -20.31 -32.23 6.33
CA ILE A 705 -20.99 -33.51 6.51
C ILE A 705 -20.00 -34.60 6.95
N GLU A 706 -18.79 -34.62 6.40
CA GLU A 706 -17.78 -35.61 6.78
C GLU A 706 -17.35 -35.47 8.25
N VAL A 707 -17.12 -34.24 8.71
CA VAL A 707 -16.79 -33.95 10.13
C VAL A 707 -17.97 -34.32 11.03
N MET A 708 -19.19 -33.94 10.65
CA MET A 708 -20.40 -34.28 11.41
C MET A 708 -20.64 -35.79 11.47
N ALA A 709 -20.45 -36.51 10.36
CA ALA A 709 -20.61 -37.96 10.29
C ALA A 709 -19.60 -38.70 11.19
N ARG A 710 -18.35 -38.21 11.24
CA ARG A 710 -17.33 -38.76 12.16
C ARG A 710 -17.71 -38.53 13.62
N ARG A 711 -18.13 -37.30 13.95
CA ARG A 711 -18.59 -36.95 15.29
C ARG A 711 -19.79 -37.79 15.73
N LEU A 712 -20.78 -37.97 14.86
CA LEU A 712 -21.96 -38.79 15.14
C LEU A 712 -21.60 -40.27 15.31
N SER A 713 -20.72 -40.80 14.47
CA SER A 713 -20.20 -42.17 14.60
C SER A 713 -19.52 -42.39 15.95
N GLU A 714 -18.66 -41.48 16.39
CA GLU A 714 -17.97 -41.56 17.69
C GLU A 714 -18.97 -41.56 18.86
N LEU A 715 -19.97 -40.68 18.82
CA LEU A 715 -20.99 -40.57 19.87
C LEU A 715 -21.89 -41.82 19.95
N ILE A 716 -22.20 -42.45 18.82
CA ILE A 716 -22.97 -43.69 18.80
C ILE A 716 -22.17 -44.82 19.49
N THR A 717 -20.87 -44.95 19.18
CA THR A 717 -20.02 -45.98 19.79
C THR A 717 -19.74 -45.71 21.28
N GLN A 718 -19.66 -44.45 21.70
CA GLN A 718 -19.41 -44.07 23.11
C GLN A 718 -20.67 -44.15 24.01
N ASN A 719 -21.86 -44.26 23.42
CA ASN A 719 -23.13 -44.39 24.15
C ASN A 719 -23.48 -43.21 25.09
N ASP A 720 -22.97 -42.01 24.80
CA ASP A 720 -23.24 -40.78 25.58
C ASP A 720 -24.55 -40.12 25.11
N GLU A 721 -25.64 -40.39 25.83
CA GLU A 721 -26.99 -39.87 25.54
C GLU A 721 -27.10 -38.34 25.60
N SER A 722 -26.40 -37.71 26.56
CA SER A 722 -26.60 -36.29 26.90
C SER A 722 -26.08 -35.37 25.80
N HIS A 723 -24.91 -35.68 25.23
CA HIS A 723 -24.30 -34.89 24.16
C HIS A 723 -24.79 -35.27 22.76
N ARG A 724 -25.49 -36.41 22.63
CA ARG A 724 -25.93 -36.94 21.33
C ARG A 724 -27.15 -36.21 20.76
N ILE A 725 -28.12 -35.82 21.60
CA ILE A 725 -29.37 -35.17 21.12
C ILE A 725 -29.11 -33.84 20.39
N PRO A 726 -28.28 -32.91 20.89
CA PRO A 726 -27.98 -31.67 20.18
C PRO A 726 -27.28 -31.91 18.83
N VAL A 727 -26.33 -32.85 18.80
CA VAL A 727 -25.56 -33.20 17.58
C VAL A 727 -26.47 -33.84 16.53
N LEU A 728 -27.43 -34.68 16.95
CA LEU A 728 -28.43 -35.25 16.04
C LEU A 728 -29.30 -34.20 15.39
N ARG A 729 -29.80 -33.23 16.17
CA ARG A 729 -30.58 -32.11 15.61
C ARG A 729 -29.75 -31.30 14.62
N ALA A 730 -28.50 -31.01 14.96
CA ALA A 730 -27.57 -30.32 14.07
C ALA A 730 -27.29 -31.12 12.77
N ALA A 731 -27.16 -32.44 12.87
CA ALA A 731 -26.98 -33.33 11.72
C ALA A 731 -28.23 -33.41 10.83
N GLU A 732 -29.44 -33.47 11.41
CA GLU A 732 -30.69 -33.40 10.66
C GLU A 732 -30.85 -32.05 9.94
N ASP A 733 -30.56 -30.96 10.64
CA ASP A 733 -30.61 -29.61 10.07
C ASP A 733 -29.59 -29.46 8.94
N LEU A 734 -28.39 -30.02 9.10
CA LEU A 734 -27.37 -30.05 8.04
C LEU A 734 -27.88 -30.84 6.82
N ALA A 735 -28.40 -32.05 7.02
CA ALA A 735 -28.91 -32.88 5.93
C ALA A 735 -30.06 -32.22 5.15
N LYS A 736 -30.92 -31.44 5.83
CA LYS A 736 -32.05 -30.73 5.20
C LYS A 736 -31.64 -29.49 4.41
N HIS A 737 -30.58 -28.79 4.84
CA HIS A 737 -30.22 -27.47 4.29
C HIS A 737 -28.96 -27.48 3.40
N SER A 738 -28.26 -28.61 3.27
CA SER A 738 -27.09 -28.77 2.40
C SER A 738 -27.49 -29.00 0.93
N ILE A 739 -27.59 -27.90 0.17
CA ILE A 739 -28.01 -27.93 -1.25
C ILE A 739 -26.85 -28.35 -2.17
N ASN A 740 -25.60 -28.08 -1.78
CA ASN A 740 -24.42 -28.32 -2.62
C ASN A 740 -23.71 -29.65 -2.28
N ALA A 741 -24.26 -30.44 -1.37
CA ALA A 741 -23.67 -31.70 -0.95
C ALA A 741 -23.78 -32.79 -2.03
N SER A 742 -22.74 -33.60 -2.15
CA SER A 742 -22.74 -34.79 -2.99
C SER A 742 -23.74 -35.83 -2.46
N SER A 743 -24.33 -36.61 -3.38
CA SER A 743 -25.25 -37.69 -3.00
C SER A 743 -24.60 -38.70 -2.05
N LYS A 744 -23.28 -38.91 -2.19
CA LYS A 744 -22.50 -39.81 -1.34
C LYS A 744 -22.39 -39.29 0.10
N ALA A 745 -22.07 -38.00 0.28
CA ALA A 745 -21.98 -37.39 1.61
C ALA A 745 -23.34 -37.42 2.31
N LEU A 746 -24.41 -36.99 1.63
CA LEU A 746 -25.77 -37.04 2.17
C LEU A 746 -26.22 -38.45 2.52
N SER A 747 -25.98 -39.44 1.63
CA SER A 747 -26.33 -40.83 1.91
C SER A 747 -25.64 -41.39 3.16
N THR A 748 -24.40 -40.97 3.42
CA THR A 748 -23.63 -41.38 4.61
C THR A 748 -24.25 -40.80 5.87
N LEU A 749 -24.58 -39.50 5.86
CA LEU A 749 -25.18 -38.83 7.00
C LEU A 749 -26.60 -39.34 7.30
N THR A 750 -27.44 -39.48 6.26
CA THR A 750 -28.80 -40.03 6.41
C THR A 750 -28.75 -41.46 6.94
N MET A 751 -27.83 -42.30 6.46
CA MET A 751 -27.68 -43.66 6.97
C MET A 751 -27.29 -43.69 8.45
N LEU A 752 -26.43 -42.77 8.90
CA LEU A 752 -26.09 -42.65 10.33
C LEU A 752 -27.28 -42.15 11.19
N LEU A 753 -28.12 -41.27 10.66
CA LEU A 753 -29.37 -40.84 11.32
C LEU A 753 -30.37 -42.01 11.41
N ASP A 754 -30.53 -42.80 10.35
CA ASP A 754 -31.38 -43.99 10.33
C ASP A 754 -30.87 -45.06 11.32
N ILE A 755 -29.55 -45.25 11.39
CA ILE A 755 -28.89 -46.12 12.39
C ILE A 755 -29.21 -45.65 13.80
N HIS A 756 -29.14 -44.34 14.06
CA HIS A 756 -29.49 -43.80 15.35
C HIS A 756 -30.96 -44.10 15.72
N GLY A 757 -31.90 -43.85 14.79
CA GLY A 757 -33.32 -44.17 14.99
C GLY A 757 -33.56 -45.66 15.23
N LEU A 758 -32.84 -46.54 14.53
CA LEU A 758 -32.87 -47.98 14.73
C LEU A 758 -32.42 -48.37 16.14
N LEU A 759 -31.29 -47.82 16.60
CA LEU A 759 -30.76 -48.08 17.94
C LEU A 759 -31.72 -47.59 19.03
N ASP A 760 -32.42 -46.49 18.80
CA ASP A 760 -33.42 -45.96 19.73
C ASP A 760 -34.67 -46.87 19.82
N ARG A 761 -35.16 -47.38 18.68
CA ARG A 761 -36.24 -48.39 18.64
C ARG A 761 -35.84 -49.69 19.32
N CYS A 762 -34.58 -50.14 19.15
CA CYS A 762 -34.03 -51.30 19.86
C CYS A 762 -34.05 -51.09 21.39
N ARG A 763 -33.69 -49.89 21.86
CA ARG A 763 -33.73 -49.54 23.30
C ARG A 763 -35.15 -49.56 23.87
N HIS A 764 -36.15 -49.15 23.08
CA HIS A 764 -37.57 -49.21 23.43
C HIS A 764 -38.22 -50.59 23.21
N LYS A 765 -37.45 -51.59 22.77
CA LYS A 765 -37.91 -52.99 22.54
C LYS A 765 -39.01 -53.12 21.48
N LEU A 766 -39.04 -52.23 20.49
CA LEU A 766 -40.03 -52.23 19.42
C LEU A 766 -39.60 -53.17 18.27
N TYR A 767 -39.67 -54.48 18.50
CA TYR A 767 -39.14 -55.50 17.57
C TYR A 767 -39.67 -55.38 16.13
N ASP A 768 -40.99 -55.24 15.95
CA ASP A 768 -41.60 -55.20 14.62
C ASP A 768 -41.12 -53.98 13.80
N GLU A 769 -40.97 -52.82 14.44
CA GLU A 769 -40.46 -51.60 13.80
C GLU A 769 -38.97 -51.71 13.48
N VAL A 770 -38.17 -52.30 14.39
CA VAL A 770 -36.74 -52.56 14.19
C VAL A 770 -36.53 -53.43 12.94
N MET A 771 -37.28 -54.52 12.81
CA MET A 771 -37.15 -55.43 11.68
C MET A 771 -37.62 -54.83 10.36
N LEU A 772 -38.66 -53.99 10.39
CA LEU A 772 -39.11 -53.23 9.22
C LEU A 772 -38.00 -52.27 8.74
N THR A 773 -37.40 -51.53 9.66
CA THR A 773 -36.30 -50.60 9.38
C THR A 773 -35.08 -51.31 8.77
N ILE A 774 -34.72 -52.49 9.29
CA ILE A 774 -33.58 -53.28 8.77
C ILE A 774 -33.84 -53.74 7.33
N ARG A 775 -35.09 -54.12 7.02
CA ARG A 775 -35.47 -54.53 5.65
C ARG A 775 -35.42 -53.36 4.67
N GLU A 776 -35.84 -52.18 5.10
CA GLU A 776 -35.84 -50.97 4.28
C GLU A 776 -34.42 -50.43 4.04
N THR A 777 -33.63 -50.33 5.10
CA THR A 777 -32.25 -49.79 5.05
C THR A 777 -31.24 -50.77 4.47
N ARG A 778 -31.54 -52.08 4.50
CA ARG A 778 -30.62 -53.19 4.13
C ARG A 778 -29.27 -53.12 4.84
N LEU A 779 -29.26 -52.54 6.04
CA LEU A 779 -28.04 -52.26 6.79
C LEU A 779 -27.34 -53.52 7.28
N ILE A 780 -28.12 -54.57 7.60
CA ILE A 780 -27.61 -55.87 8.06
C ILE A 780 -28.35 -56.98 7.31
N PRO A 781 -27.67 -58.02 6.81
CA PRO A 781 -28.32 -59.19 6.20
C PRO A 781 -29.16 -59.96 7.22
N THR A 782 -30.43 -60.21 6.87
CA THR A 782 -31.37 -61.01 7.68
C THR A 782 -31.27 -62.52 7.44
N ASP A 783 -30.60 -62.93 6.37
CA ASP A 783 -30.45 -64.33 5.96
C ASP A 783 -29.00 -64.64 5.59
N GLN A 784 -28.53 -65.85 5.91
CA GLN A 784 -27.14 -66.28 5.68
C GLN A 784 -26.71 -66.21 4.21
N ILE A 785 -27.63 -66.48 3.29
CA ILE A 785 -27.35 -66.46 1.84
C ILE A 785 -26.89 -65.07 1.39
N ASN A 786 -27.46 -64.02 1.99
CA ASN A 786 -27.15 -62.64 1.63
C ASN A 786 -25.89 -62.10 2.31
N VAL A 787 -25.32 -62.82 3.29
CA VAL A 787 -24.13 -62.37 4.04
C VAL A 787 -22.92 -62.24 3.13
N HIS A 788 -22.66 -63.21 2.25
CA HIS A 788 -21.54 -63.15 1.30
C HIS A 788 -21.66 -62.01 0.29
N ALA A 789 -22.89 -61.72 -0.18
CA ALA A 789 -23.13 -60.60 -1.09
C ALA A 789 -22.93 -59.25 -0.37
N PHE A 790 -23.34 -59.17 0.90
CA PHE A 790 -23.15 -57.99 1.73
C PHE A 790 -21.66 -57.72 2.00
N THR A 791 -20.89 -58.74 2.40
CA THR A 791 -19.44 -58.58 2.67
C THR A 791 -18.64 -58.23 1.41
N ALA A 792 -19.08 -58.67 0.23
CA ALA A 792 -18.48 -58.26 -1.05
C ALA A 792 -18.66 -56.76 -1.35
N GLN A 793 -19.79 -56.17 -0.92
CA GLN A 793 -20.11 -54.75 -1.13
C GLN A 793 -19.65 -53.84 0.02
N GLU A 794 -19.05 -54.40 1.07
CA GLU A 794 -18.63 -53.69 2.29
C GLU A 794 -17.70 -52.49 2.01
N HIS A 795 -16.80 -52.60 1.03
CA HIS A 795 -15.87 -51.52 0.65
C HIS A 795 -16.56 -50.28 0.07
N LEU A 796 -17.80 -50.41 -0.39
CA LEU A 796 -18.61 -49.29 -0.89
C LEU A 796 -19.24 -48.47 0.26
N MET A 797 -19.29 -49.04 1.47
CA MET A 797 -19.81 -48.35 2.65
C MET A 797 -18.81 -47.34 3.21
N ALA A 798 -19.31 -46.17 3.60
CA ALA A 798 -18.49 -45.15 4.22
C ALA A 798 -17.82 -45.67 5.52
N PRO A 799 -16.55 -45.30 5.78
CA PRO A 799 -15.83 -45.73 6.98
C PRO A 799 -16.58 -45.46 8.30
N GLN A 800 -17.28 -44.33 8.36
CA GLN A 800 -18.07 -43.90 9.52
C GLN A 800 -19.22 -44.87 9.81
N VAL A 801 -19.92 -45.34 8.76
CA VAL A 801 -21.01 -46.32 8.92
C VAL A 801 -20.46 -47.69 9.35
N ARG A 802 -19.33 -48.10 8.76
CA ARG A 802 -18.67 -49.37 9.10
C ARG A 802 -18.22 -49.42 10.55
N ALA A 803 -17.77 -48.30 11.12
CA ALA A 803 -17.34 -48.21 12.50
C ALA A 803 -18.47 -48.55 13.51
N VAL A 804 -19.72 -48.21 13.17
CA VAL A 804 -20.89 -48.37 14.06
C VAL A 804 -21.55 -49.75 13.91
N LEU A 805 -21.26 -50.48 12.83
CA LEU A 805 -21.92 -51.74 12.48
C LEU A 805 -21.95 -52.80 13.61
N PRO A 806 -20.88 -53.02 14.40
CA PRO A 806 -20.92 -53.99 15.50
C PRO A 806 -21.91 -53.64 16.59
N ASP A 807 -22.03 -52.36 16.94
CA ASP A 807 -22.93 -51.89 17.97
C ASP A 807 -24.39 -52.07 17.52
N VAL A 808 -24.67 -51.85 16.23
CA VAL A 808 -25.99 -52.14 15.63
C VAL A 808 -26.28 -53.64 15.66
N CYS A 809 -25.35 -54.48 15.21
CA CYS A 809 -25.50 -55.93 15.25
C CYS A 809 -25.83 -56.43 16.66
N LEU A 810 -25.12 -55.92 17.68
CA LEU A 810 -25.37 -56.26 19.07
C LEU A 810 -26.75 -55.80 19.54
N ALA A 811 -27.10 -54.53 19.31
CA ALA A 811 -28.37 -53.96 19.76
C ALA A 811 -29.59 -54.65 19.12
N VAL A 812 -29.53 -54.93 17.81
CA VAL A 812 -30.58 -55.66 17.09
C VAL A 812 -30.72 -57.09 17.62
N MET A 813 -29.59 -57.78 17.82
CA MET A 813 -29.59 -59.14 18.35
C MET A 813 -30.11 -59.19 19.80
N GLN A 814 -29.86 -58.15 20.59
CA GLN A 814 -30.40 -58.02 21.94
C GLN A 814 -31.93 -57.78 21.92
N CYS A 815 -32.42 -56.92 21.02
CA CYS A 815 -33.85 -56.70 20.81
C CYS A 815 -34.57 -57.98 20.34
N MET A 816 -33.94 -58.76 19.45
CA MET A 816 -34.41 -60.09 19.04
C MET A 816 -34.52 -61.05 20.24
N ALA A 817 -33.54 -61.05 21.13
CA ALA A 817 -33.53 -61.90 22.31
C ALA A 817 -34.60 -61.51 23.33
N ASP A 818 -34.86 -60.22 23.50
CA ASP A 818 -35.92 -59.70 24.36
C ASP A 818 -37.32 -60.07 23.86
N ALA A 819 -37.54 -60.09 22.54
CA ALA A 819 -38.82 -60.46 21.93
C ALA A 819 -39.07 -61.98 21.87
N PHE A 820 -38.01 -62.79 21.98
CA PHE A 820 -38.07 -64.25 21.80
C PHE A 820 -39.04 -65.00 22.74
N PRO A 821 -39.14 -64.69 24.05
CA PRO A 821 -40.03 -65.39 24.98
C PRO A 821 -41.51 -65.25 24.62
N GLU A 822 -41.92 -64.09 24.12
CA GLU A 822 -43.33 -63.75 23.82
C GLU A 822 -43.72 -64.03 22.35
N ALA A 823 -42.75 -64.36 21.50
CA ALA A 823 -42.94 -64.60 20.08
C ALA A 823 -43.66 -65.92 19.73
N ARG A 824 -44.43 -65.90 18.63
CA ARG A 824 -45.09 -67.10 18.06
C ARG A 824 -44.05 -68.10 17.52
N PRO A 825 -44.39 -69.41 17.38
CA PRO A 825 -43.44 -70.43 16.91
C PRO A 825 -42.77 -70.12 15.56
N ALA A 826 -43.52 -69.56 14.59
CA ALA A 826 -42.97 -69.14 13.30
C ALA A 826 -41.95 -68.01 13.45
N THR A 827 -42.29 -66.98 14.23
CA THR A 827 -41.41 -65.84 14.51
C THR A 827 -40.16 -66.26 15.28
N ARG A 828 -40.25 -67.23 16.19
CA ARG A 828 -39.08 -67.80 16.89
C ARG A 828 -38.11 -68.48 15.93
N SER A 829 -38.61 -69.18 14.90
CA SER A 829 -37.77 -69.76 13.85
C SER A 829 -37.03 -68.68 13.06
N ASP A 830 -37.72 -67.59 12.72
CA ASP A 830 -37.13 -66.48 11.96
C ASP A 830 -36.08 -65.73 12.80
N ILE A 831 -36.34 -65.49 14.08
CA ILE A 831 -35.37 -64.87 15.01
C ILE A 831 -34.09 -65.70 15.08
N LYS A 832 -34.19 -67.04 15.25
CA LYS A 832 -33.00 -67.92 15.28
C LYS A 832 -32.19 -67.83 13.99
N ARG A 833 -32.86 -67.81 12.84
CA ARG A 833 -32.20 -67.70 11.52
C ARG A 833 -31.48 -66.37 11.35
N GLN A 834 -32.14 -65.27 11.72
CA GLN A 834 -31.60 -63.91 11.63
C GLN A 834 -30.43 -63.70 12.59
N ALA A 835 -30.54 -64.16 13.83
CA ALA A 835 -29.46 -64.15 14.81
C ALA A 835 -28.22 -64.90 14.31
N GLN A 836 -28.42 -66.05 13.65
CA GLN A 836 -27.31 -66.80 13.05
C GLN A 836 -26.69 -66.07 11.86
N ALA A 837 -27.46 -65.33 11.06
CA ALA A 837 -26.94 -64.51 9.97
C ALA A 837 -26.03 -63.37 10.48
N ILE A 838 -26.41 -62.71 11.59
CA ILE A 838 -25.59 -61.66 12.24
C ILE A 838 -24.24 -62.20 12.73
N VAL A 839 -24.23 -63.40 13.31
CA VAL A 839 -22.97 -64.02 13.78
C VAL A 839 -22.06 -64.39 12.60
N VAL A 840 -22.63 -64.93 11.52
CA VAL A 840 -21.87 -65.25 10.29
C VAL A 840 -21.31 -63.96 9.67
N LEU A 841 -22.05 -62.86 9.70
CA LEU A 841 -21.57 -61.55 9.27
C LEU A 841 -20.38 -61.07 10.13
N ALA A 842 -20.48 -61.14 11.45
CA ALA A 842 -19.41 -60.73 12.36
C ALA A 842 -18.12 -61.55 12.15
N ALA A 843 -18.22 -62.79 11.66
CA ALA A 843 -17.08 -63.64 11.33
C ALA A 843 -16.53 -63.44 9.90
N GLY A 844 -17.37 -62.98 8.96
CA GLY A 844 -17.05 -62.92 7.52
C GLY A 844 -16.67 -61.54 6.98
N THR A 845 -16.67 -60.49 7.81
CA THR A 845 -16.29 -59.13 7.41
C THR A 845 -14.76 -58.97 7.31
N ASN A 846 -14.31 -58.08 6.42
CA ASN A 846 -12.88 -57.84 6.20
C ASN A 846 -12.21 -57.03 7.32
N TYR A 847 -13.02 -56.36 8.16
CA TYR A 847 -12.58 -55.62 9.33
C TYR A 847 -12.92 -56.40 10.62
N LYS A 848 -12.03 -56.37 11.62
CA LYS A 848 -12.22 -57.14 12.85
C LYS A 848 -13.25 -56.48 13.77
N PHE A 849 -14.40 -57.13 13.92
CA PHE A 849 -15.33 -56.82 15.00
C PHE A 849 -14.60 -56.84 16.37
N PRO A 850 -14.91 -55.93 17.30
CA PRO A 850 -14.35 -55.96 18.64
C PRO A 850 -14.61 -57.30 19.35
N GLN A 851 -13.58 -57.90 19.95
CA GLN A 851 -13.70 -59.24 20.56
C GLN A 851 -14.77 -59.33 21.66
N ASN A 852 -14.95 -58.25 22.42
CA ASN A 852 -16.00 -58.10 23.42
C ASN A 852 -17.42 -58.12 22.83
N ILE A 853 -17.60 -57.66 21.58
CA ILE A 853 -18.90 -57.70 20.89
C ILE A 853 -19.13 -59.10 20.34
N ILE A 854 -18.13 -59.73 19.71
CA ILE A 854 -18.24 -61.11 19.20
C ILE A 854 -18.64 -62.08 20.32
N SER A 855 -18.01 -61.98 21.50
CA SER A 855 -18.34 -62.85 22.64
C SER A 855 -19.78 -62.65 23.14
N LYS A 856 -20.27 -61.40 23.16
CA LYS A 856 -21.67 -61.09 23.49
C LYS A 856 -22.65 -61.63 22.45
N LEU A 857 -22.36 -61.47 21.16
CA LEU A 857 -23.19 -62.02 20.06
C LEU A 857 -23.31 -63.54 20.17
N LEU A 858 -22.20 -64.25 20.38
CA LEU A 858 -22.21 -65.71 20.59
C LEU A 858 -22.98 -66.12 21.86
N SER A 859 -22.85 -65.36 22.95
CA SER A 859 -23.60 -65.61 24.18
C SER A 859 -25.11 -65.44 23.98
N ILE A 860 -25.54 -64.38 23.27
CA ILE A 860 -26.96 -64.16 22.96
C ILE A 860 -27.46 -65.27 22.02
N GLN A 861 -26.66 -65.70 21.04
CA GLN A 861 -27.03 -66.77 20.12
C GLN A 861 -27.29 -68.08 20.85
N ALA A 862 -26.42 -68.43 21.80
CA ALA A 862 -26.56 -69.64 22.62
C ALA A 862 -27.83 -69.62 23.48
N LYS A 863 -28.31 -68.44 23.89
CA LYS A 863 -29.59 -68.30 24.62
C LYS A 863 -30.83 -68.44 23.73
N LEU A 864 -30.68 -68.20 22.43
CA LEU A 864 -31.76 -68.31 21.44
C LEU A 864 -31.89 -69.72 20.85
N GLN A 865 -30.87 -70.58 21.00
CA GLN A 865 -30.91 -71.99 20.62
C GLN A 865 -31.71 -72.79 21.63
#